data_AF-A0A2P6PKC6-F1
#
_entry.id   AF-A0A2P6PKC6-F1
#
_cell.length_a   1.000
_cell.length_b   1.000
_cell.length_c   1.000
_cell.angle_alpha   90.00
_cell.angle_beta   90.00
_cell.angle_gamma   90.00
#
_symmetry.space_group_name_H-M   'P 1'
#
loop_
_entity.id
_entity.type
_entity.pdbx_description
1 polymer ?
#
loop_
_entity_poly.entity_id
_entity_poly.type
_entity_poly.pdbx_seq_one_letter_code
_entity_poly.pdbx_strand_id
1 'polypeptide(L)'
;MAGNDWLNGYLEAILDAGINTRKTNDGKQKIAKFEEQVKEEKLFSPTKYFVEEVVSSFDESDLHRTWVKVVATRNTRERSNRLENMCWRIWHLARKKKQIAWDDARRLARRRLEREQGRHDAAEDLSELSEGEKEKGDTNFTEPPVKQIARINSEMRLWSEDDNKTRHLYIVLISMHGLVRGENMELGRDSDTGGQVKYVVELARALANTKGVYRVDLLTRQITSPEVDSSYGEPNEMLICPPDGSGSCGAYIVRLPCGPRDKYIPKESLWPHIPEFIDGALGHIVNMARALGDEVNGGKPTWPYVIHGHYADAGEVAAQLSGALNVPMVLTGHSLGRNKFEQLLKQGRLSREDINATYKIIKRIEAEELALDAAEMVVTSTRQEIEEQWGLYDGFDLKLERKLRVRRRRGVSCLGRYMPRMVVIPPGMDFSYVTVQDTEGDGDLKSLIGSDRAQSKRNLPPIWSEVMRFFTNPHKPTILALSRPDPKKNVTTLLKAFGECKPLRELANLALILGNRDDIEEMPNSSSVVLTTVLKLIDRYDLYGQVAYPKHHKQSDVPDIYRLAAKTKGVFINPALVEPFGLTIIEAAAYGLPVVATRNGGPVDILKALNNGLLVDPHDQKAIEEALLKLVADKNLWLECRKNGLKNIHRFSWPEHCRNYLSHVEHSRNRHPTTRLQIVPIPEEPMSDSLKDVEDLSLRFSVDGDFKHNSELDAATRQRELIEAITKMASSNSNAGATYCPGRRQRLFVIAVDCYDQNGDGTQTFQEIIMSVKKAASLGFGQGRVGFVLLTSSSLQETVKAFKGCQVSIEEFDAVVCKSGSEMYYPWRDLAADADFESHIEYRWPGENVRSMVPRLAILEGGAEDDITEYGGSSSSRCYSYNVKPGAKTRRIDDLRQRLRMRGFRCNLFYTRAASRLNVVPLFASRVQALRYLSVRWGTDLSKVVMFVGEKGDTDNEDLLAGLHKTLVLRGSVEYGSEKLLHSEDGFRRDDVVPQDSPNIALVESYQPHDISATLEALRIKGL
;
A
#
# COMPACT_ATOMS: atom_id res chain seq x y z
N MET A 1 22.54 -4.92 -8.62
CA MET A 1 23.34 -4.27 -9.67
C MET A 1 24.48 -5.20 -10.03
N ALA A 2 24.54 -5.63 -11.28
CA ALA A 2 25.71 -6.17 -11.98
C ALA A 2 25.23 -6.28 -13.43
N GLY A 3 25.66 -5.35 -14.28
CA GLY A 3 25.32 -5.38 -15.69
C GLY A 3 25.92 -6.61 -16.36
N ASN A 4 25.60 -6.79 -17.63
CA ASN A 4 26.28 -7.73 -18.53
C ASN A 4 27.77 -7.40 -18.74
N ASP A 5 28.44 -6.74 -17.79
CA ASP A 5 29.84 -6.32 -17.82
C ASP A 5 30.77 -7.54 -17.87
N TRP A 6 30.35 -8.66 -17.28
CA TRP A 6 31.08 -9.92 -17.45
C TRP A 6 30.96 -10.46 -18.88
N LEU A 7 29.83 -10.26 -19.56
CA LEU A 7 29.59 -10.73 -20.93
C LEU A 7 30.36 -9.87 -21.93
N ASN A 8 30.29 -8.54 -21.77
CA ASN A 8 31.02 -7.58 -22.62
C ASN A 8 32.53 -7.62 -22.36
N GLY A 9 32.96 -7.70 -21.08
CA GLY A 9 34.38 -7.89 -20.74
C GLY A 9 34.93 -9.25 -21.18
N TYR A 10 34.10 -10.31 -21.23
CA TYR A 10 34.50 -11.59 -21.84
C TYR A 10 34.53 -11.52 -23.38
N LEU A 11 33.59 -10.81 -24.02
CA LEU A 11 33.57 -10.64 -25.47
C LEU A 11 34.76 -9.83 -25.96
N GLU A 12 35.15 -8.76 -25.25
CA GLU A 12 36.37 -8.00 -25.53
C GLU A 12 37.63 -8.83 -25.30
N ALA A 13 37.72 -9.58 -24.19
CA ALA A 13 38.86 -10.46 -23.93
C ALA A 13 39.02 -11.60 -24.97
N ILE A 14 37.91 -12.04 -25.59
CA ILE A 14 37.91 -13.06 -26.66
C ILE A 14 38.31 -12.45 -28.02
N LEU A 15 37.90 -11.20 -28.29
CA LEU A 15 38.34 -10.46 -29.47
C LEU A 15 39.85 -10.14 -29.42
N ASP A 16 40.37 -9.79 -28.24
CA ASP A 16 41.80 -9.54 -28.01
C ASP A 16 42.65 -10.83 -28.07
N ALA A 17 42.14 -11.95 -27.57
CA ALA A 17 42.82 -13.24 -27.65
C ALA A 17 43.01 -13.75 -29.10
N GLY A 18 42.18 -13.27 -30.04
CA GLY A 18 42.28 -13.59 -31.47
C GLY A 18 43.41 -12.86 -32.22
N ILE A 19 44.02 -11.82 -31.64
CA ILE A 19 44.99 -10.95 -32.32
C ILE A 19 46.45 -11.37 -32.03
N ASN A 20 46.69 -12.22 -31.03
CA ASN A 20 48.05 -12.52 -30.53
C ASN A 20 48.77 -13.72 -31.15
N THR A 21 48.36 -14.20 -32.33
CA THR A 21 49.13 -15.23 -33.05
C THR A 21 49.82 -14.67 -34.29
N ARG A 22 51.06 -14.18 -34.09
CA ARG A 22 52.23 -14.15 -35.00
C ARG A 22 52.95 -12.80 -35.01
N LYS A 23 53.87 -12.62 -34.05
CA LYS A 23 55.13 -11.89 -34.28
C LYS A 23 56.26 -12.56 -33.52
N THR A 24 56.91 -13.51 -34.18
CA THR A 24 58.30 -13.92 -33.89
C THR A 24 59.06 -13.96 -35.22
N ASN A 25 60.23 -13.32 -35.21
CA ASN A 25 61.18 -13.10 -36.30
C ASN A 25 61.56 -14.37 -37.07
N ASP A 26 61.71 -14.27 -38.40
CA ASP A 26 63.04 -14.34 -39.02
C ASP A 26 63.05 -13.88 -40.50
N GLY A 27 64.20 -13.37 -40.95
CA GLY A 27 64.37 -12.66 -42.21
C GLY A 27 64.77 -13.47 -43.44
N LYS A 28 64.93 -12.71 -44.54
CA LYS A 28 65.57 -12.97 -45.85
C LYS A 28 64.67 -13.32 -47.06
N GLN A 29 64.70 -12.35 -47.99
CA GLN A 29 64.95 -12.43 -49.44
C GLN A 29 63.81 -12.77 -50.45
N LYS A 30 63.57 -11.75 -51.30
CA LYS A 30 63.52 -11.71 -52.78
C LYS A 30 62.30 -12.24 -53.58
N ILE A 31 61.70 -11.26 -54.29
CA ILE A 31 61.42 -11.18 -55.74
C ILE A 31 60.21 -11.94 -56.35
N ALA A 32 59.28 -11.11 -56.84
CA ALA A 32 58.47 -11.14 -58.09
C ALA A 32 57.46 -12.27 -58.41
N LYS A 33 56.27 -11.77 -58.80
CA LYS A 33 55.30 -12.26 -59.82
C LYS A 33 55.14 -13.77 -59.98
N PHE A 34 53.95 -14.27 -59.70
CA PHE A 34 53.12 -15.01 -60.67
C PHE A 34 51.69 -15.10 -60.14
N GLU A 35 50.73 -14.74 -61.00
CA GLU A 35 49.30 -14.98 -60.80
C GLU A 35 49.06 -16.49 -60.83
N GLU A 36 48.36 -17.03 -59.82
CA GLU A 36 47.46 -18.19 -60.03
C GLU A 36 46.48 -18.35 -58.86
N GLN A 37 45.31 -18.84 -59.24
CA GLN A 37 44.09 -18.96 -58.45
C GLN A 37 44.28 -19.73 -57.14
N VAL A 38 44.00 -19.09 -56.00
CA VAL A 38 43.64 -19.79 -54.77
C VAL A 38 42.29 -19.26 -54.31
N LYS A 39 41.26 -20.10 -54.44
CA LYS A 39 40.00 -19.96 -53.70
C LYS A 39 40.38 -19.86 -52.22
N GLU A 40 40.24 -18.67 -51.64
CA GLU A 40 40.14 -18.56 -50.18
C GLU A 40 38.86 -19.27 -49.76
N GLU A 41 38.99 -20.53 -49.36
CA GLU A 41 38.11 -21.11 -48.36
C GLU A 41 38.11 -20.13 -47.19
N LYS A 42 37.01 -19.38 -47.02
CA LYS A 42 36.74 -18.63 -45.80
C LYS A 42 36.84 -19.63 -44.66
N LEU A 43 37.98 -19.68 -43.97
CA LEU A 43 38.14 -20.45 -42.75
C LEU A 43 37.01 -19.99 -41.81
N PHE A 44 36.03 -20.86 -41.62
CA PHE A 44 34.90 -20.58 -40.75
C PHE A 44 35.45 -20.38 -39.34
N SER A 45 35.45 -19.13 -38.88
CA SER A 45 35.75 -18.80 -37.49
C SER A 45 34.47 -18.96 -36.68
N PRO A 46 34.37 -20.01 -35.83
CA PRO A 46 33.14 -20.28 -35.07
C PRO A 46 32.81 -19.11 -34.13
N THR A 47 33.84 -18.44 -33.61
CA THR A 47 33.72 -17.29 -32.71
C THR A 47 33.13 -16.08 -33.41
N LYS A 48 33.58 -15.76 -34.63
CA LYS A 48 33.08 -14.62 -35.40
C LYS A 48 31.65 -14.85 -35.87
N TYR A 49 31.34 -16.06 -36.35
CA TYR A 49 29.97 -16.45 -36.71
C TYR A 49 29.00 -16.40 -35.52
N PHE A 50 29.44 -16.87 -34.35
CA PHE A 50 28.62 -16.85 -33.13
C PHE A 50 28.28 -15.42 -32.67
N VAL A 51 29.23 -14.48 -32.74
CA VAL A 51 29.00 -13.09 -32.34
C VAL A 51 28.17 -12.33 -33.39
N GLU A 52 28.49 -12.50 -34.67
CA GLU A 52 27.86 -11.71 -35.74
C GLU A 52 26.46 -12.20 -36.12
N GLU A 53 26.19 -13.51 -36.14
CA GLU A 53 24.87 -14.03 -36.53
C GLU A 53 24.03 -14.48 -35.32
N VAL A 54 24.60 -15.18 -34.35
CA VAL A 54 23.79 -15.88 -33.33
C VAL A 54 23.36 -14.96 -32.18
N VAL A 55 24.24 -14.04 -31.75
CA VAL A 55 23.91 -13.02 -30.73
C VAL A 55 23.00 -11.93 -31.31
N SER A 56 23.07 -11.68 -32.62
CA SER A 56 22.30 -10.62 -33.28
C SER A 56 20.91 -11.10 -33.77
N SER A 57 20.74 -12.37 -34.16
CA SER A 57 19.48 -12.91 -34.70
C SER A 57 18.56 -13.59 -33.68
N PHE A 58 19.06 -13.98 -32.50
CA PHE A 58 18.29 -14.55 -31.38
C PHE A 58 17.30 -15.69 -31.74
N ASP A 59 17.55 -16.51 -32.76
CA ASP A 59 16.75 -17.70 -33.09
C ASP A 59 17.32 -18.97 -32.40
N GLU A 60 16.45 -19.71 -31.69
CA GLU A 60 16.74 -20.95 -30.96
C GLU A 60 17.28 -22.05 -31.90
N SER A 61 16.80 -22.03 -33.15
CA SER A 61 17.17 -22.97 -34.21
C SER A 61 18.62 -22.76 -34.64
N ASP A 62 19.07 -21.51 -34.67
CA ASP A 62 20.42 -21.12 -35.09
C ASP A 62 21.44 -21.33 -33.98
N LEU A 63 21.09 -21.08 -32.71
CA LEU A 63 21.89 -21.46 -31.54
C LEU A 63 22.17 -22.97 -31.51
N HIS A 64 21.13 -23.78 -31.69
CA HIS A 64 21.25 -25.24 -31.70
C HIS A 64 22.02 -25.75 -32.93
N ARG A 65 21.75 -25.22 -34.13
CA ARG A 65 22.52 -25.54 -35.34
C ARG A 65 23.99 -25.16 -35.20
N THR A 66 24.28 -24.03 -34.56
CA THR A 66 25.65 -23.58 -34.31
C THR A 66 26.34 -24.48 -33.29
N TRP A 67 25.67 -24.85 -32.19
CA TRP A 67 26.20 -25.82 -31.23
C TRP A 67 26.47 -27.17 -31.90
N VAL A 68 25.53 -27.71 -32.68
CA VAL A 68 25.71 -28.96 -33.44
C VAL A 68 26.84 -28.84 -34.46
N LYS A 69 26.97 -27.72 -35.17
CA LYS A 69 28.07 -27.47 -36.12
C LYS A 69 29.43 -27.42 -35.42
N VAL A 70 29.53 -26.70 -34.29
CA VAL A 70 30.73 -26.64 -33.44
C VAL A 70 31.12 -28.03 -32.93
N VAL A 71 30.13 -28.84 -32.54
CA VAL A 71 30.33 -30.25 -32.12
C VAL A 71 30.71 -31.16 -33.31
N ALA A 72 30.23 -30.86 -34.51
CA ALA A 72 30.46 -31.63 -35.73
C ALA A 72 31.81 -31.34 -36.42
N THR A 73 32.41 -30.16 -36.24
CA THR A 73 33.73 -29.77 -36.77
C THR A 73 34.91 -30.40 -36.02
N ARG A 74 34.82 -31.70 -35.73
CA ARG A 74 35.78 -32.50 -34.95
C ARG A 74 37.18 -32.52 -35.60
N ASN A 75 38.10 -31.71 -35.09
CA ASN A 75 39.54 -31.93 -35.25
C ASN A 75 40.18 -32.07 -33.86
N THR A 76 40.92 -33.17 -33.65
CA THR A 76 41.45 -33.62 -32.35
C THR A 76 42.54 -32.73 -31.73
N ARG A 77 42.92 -31.61 -32.36
CA ARG A 77 44.07 -30.78 -31.95
C ARG A 77 43.74 -29.44 -31.28
N GLU A 78 42.52 -28.92 -31.38
CA GLU A 78 42.13 -27.63 -30.76
C GLU A 78 40.83 -27.75 -29.98
N ARG A 79 40.90 -28.37 -28.79
CA ARG A 79 39.80 -28.37 -27.82
C ARG A 79 39.58 -26.95 -27.27
N SER A 80 38.65 -26.19 -27.81
CA SER A 80 38.14 -24.99 -27.12
C SER A 80 36.90 -25.33 -26.30
N ASN A 81 37.07 -26.09 -25.21
CA ASN A 81 36.02 -26.44 -24.25
C ASN A 81 35.22 -25.21 -23.75
N ARG A 82 35.84 -24.02 -23.82
CA ARG A 82 35.27 -22.75 -23.35
C ARG A 82 34.13 -22.26 -24.24
N LEU A 83 34.25 -22.38 -25.56
CA LEU A 83 33.22 -21.91 -26.51
C LEU A 83 32.00 -22.84 -26.49
N GLU A 84 32.23 -24.15 -26.39
CA GLU A 84 31.16 -25.15 -26.26
C GLU A 84 30.35 -24.96 -24.97
N ASN A 85 31.03 -24.79 -23.84
CA ASN A 85 30.39 -24.50 -22.56
C ASN A 85 29.63 -23.17 -22.57
N MET A 86 30.12 -22.18 -23.32
CA MET A 86 29.46 -20.87 -23.47
C MET A 86 28.21 -20.96 -24.33
N CYS A 87 28.28 -21.61 -25.50
CA CYS A 87 27.13 -21.85 -26.38
C CYS A 87 26.05 -22.66 -25.65
N TRP A 88 26.44 -23.72 -24.94
CA TRP A 88 25.53 -24.51 -24.14
C TRP A 88 24.90 -23.69 -23.01
N ARG A 89 25.66 -22.87 -22.28
CA ARG A 89 25.13 -21.99 -21.24
C ARG A 89 24.14 -20.97 -21.79
N ILE A 90 24.46 -20.31 -22.91
CA ILE A 90 23.58 -19.30 -23.52
C ILE A 90 22.30 -19.95 -24.03
N TRP A 91 22.41 -21.08 -24.73
CA TRP A 91 21.25 -21.85 -25.20
C TRP A 91 20.40 -22.37 -24.04
N HIS A 92 21.01 -22.93 -23.01
CA HIS A 92 20.32 -23.43 -21.82
C HIS A 92 19.61 -22.30 -21.05
N LEU A 93 20.26 -21.15 -20.87
CA LEU A 93 19.66 -19.97 -20.23
C LEU A 93 18.50 -19.39 -21.06
N ALA A 94 18.65 -19.30 -22.38
CA ALA A 94 17.59 -18.82 -23.27
C ALA A 94 16.38 -19.77 -23.25
N ARG A 95 16.60 -21.08 -23.28
CA ARG A 95 15.55 -22.10 -23.18
C ARG A 95 14.85 -22.07 -21.83
N LYS A 96 15.61 -21.97 -20.73
CA LYS A 96 15.08 -21.82 -19.37
C LYS A 96 14.22 -20.56 -19.24
N LYS A 97 14.67 -19.43 -19.81
CA LYS A 97 13.90 -18.18 -19.85
C LYS A 97 12.57 -18.33 -20.61
N LYS A 98 12.59 -19.00 -21.77
CA LYS A 98 11.39 -19.26 -22.58
C LYS A 98 10.42 -20.22 -21.88
N GLN A 99 10.94 -21.22 -21.19
CA GLN A 99 10.14 -22.14 -20.37
C GLN A 99 9.43 -21.40 -19.23
N ILE A 100 10.16 -20.59 -18.46
CA ILE A 100 9.58 -19.76 -17.39
C ILE A 100 8.48 -18.85 -17.96
N ALA A 101 8.76 -18.14 -19.06
CA ALA A 101 7.78 -17.27 -19.70
C ALA A 101 6.52 -18.00 -20.17
N TRP A 102 6.67 -19.24 -20.66
CA TRP A 102 5.55 -20.07 -21.09
C TRP A 102 4.71 -20.57 -19.91
N ASP A 103 5.35 -21.03 -18.83
CA ASP A 103 4.69 -21.46 -17.60
C ASP A 103 3.92 -20.29 -16.95
N ASP A 104 4.52 -19.10 -16.91
CA ASP A 104 3.89 -17.88 -16.41
C ASP A 104 2.69 -17.46 -17.27
N ALA A 105 2.81 -17.51 -18.60
CA ALA A 105 1.71 -17.20 -19.50
C ALA A 105 0.53 -18.17 -19.31
N ARG A 106 0.81 -19.46 -19.11
CA ARG A 106 -0.21 -20.48 -18.84
C ARG A 106 -0.93 -20.23 -17.50
N ARG A 107 -0.18 -19.86 -16.45
CA ARG A 107 -0.74 -19.49 -15.13
C ARG A 107 -1.62 -18.24 -15.24
N LEU A 108 -1.17 -17.20 -15.92
CA LEU A 108 -1.93 -15.97 -16.15
C LEU A 108 -3.23 -16.25 -16.92
N ALA A 109 -3.19 -17.11 -17.94
CA ALA A 109 -4.37 -17.51 -18.70
C ALA A 109 -5.39 -18.26 -17.82
N ARG A 110 -4.93 -19.23 -17.02
CA ARG A 110 -5.80 -19.95 -16.06
C ARG A 110 -6.47 -18.99 -15.09
N ARG A 111 -5.71 -18.06 -14.51
CA ARG A 111 -6.24 -17.07 -13.57
C ARG A 111 -7.29 -16.17 -14.20
N ARG A 112 -7.09 -15.74 -15.46
CA ARG A 112 -8.08 -14.94 -16.18
C ARG A 112 -9.39 -15.70 -16.33
N LEU A 113 -9.33 -16.99 -16.68
CA LEU A 113 -10.50 -17.86 -16.79
C LEU A 113 -11.22 -18.00 -15.44
N GLU A 114 -10.49 -18.25 -14.35
CA GLU A 114 -11.07 -18.34 -13.00
C GLU A 114 -11.78 -17.05 -12.57
N ARG A 115 -11.21 -15.89 -12.88
CA ARG A 115 -11.83 -14.60 -12.61
C ARG A 115 -13.08 -14.38 -13.46
N GLU A 116 -13.05 -14.78 -14.72
CA GLU A 116 -14.23 -14.73 -15.58
C GLU A 116 -15.35 -15.64 -15.07
N GLN A 117 -15.01 -16.85 -14.63
CA GLN A 117 -15.95 -17.77 -13.99
C GLN A 117 -16.54 -17.17 -12.72
N GLY A 118 -15.70 -16.65 -11.80
CA GLY A 118 -16.19 -16.02 -10.57
C GLY A 118 -17.13 -14.85 -10.83
N ARG A 119 -16.88 -14.07 -11.88
CA ARG A 119 -17.79 -13.00 -12.32
C ARG A 119 -19.10 -13.57 -12.87
N HIS A 120 -19.04 -14.65 -13.65
CA HIS A 120 -20.23 -15.31 -14.21
C HIS A 120 -21.12 -15.83 -13.10
N ASP A 121 -20.58 -16.62 -12.16
CA ASP A 121 -21.30 -17.16 -11.00
C ASP A 121 -21.98 -16.03 -10.22
N ALA A 122 -21.24 -14.96 -9.89
CA ALA A 122 -21.81 -13.83 -9.17
C ALA A 122 -22.88 -13.10 -9.99
N ALA A 123 -22.75 -13.05 -11.31
CA ALA A 123 -23.74 -12.42 -12.17
C ALA A 123 -25.02 -13.27 -12.28
N GLU A 124 -24.90 -14.59 -12.34
CA GLU A 124 -26.00 -15.57 -12.38
C GLU A 124 -26.85 -15.48 -11.11
N ASP A 125 -26.22 -15.58 -9.92
CA ASP A 125 -26.89 -15.44 -8.63
C ASP A 125 -27.67 -14.11 -8.50
N LEU A 126 -27.08 -13.01 -8.99
CA LEU A 126 -27.70 -11.68 -8.93
C LEU A 126 -28.82 -11.50 -9.96
N SER A 127 -28.97 -12.40 -10.93
CA SER A 127 -30.01 -12.35 -11.97
C SER A 127 -31.18 -13.29 -11.62
N GLU A 128 -30.92 -14.54 -11.22
CA GLU A 128 -31.94 -15.54 -10.90
C GLU A 128 -32.92 -15.07 -9.81
N LEU A 129 -32.41 -14.35 -8.81
CA LEU A 129 -33.22 -13.88 -7.68
C LEU A 129 -33.90 -12.53 -7.95
N SER A 130 -33.56 -11.84 -9.04
CA SER A 130 -34.25 -10.60 -9.46
C SER A 130 -35.62 -10.87 -10.08
N GLU A 131 -35.89 -12.09 -10.54
CA GLU A 131 -37.19 -12.50 -11.07
C GLU A 131 -38.13 -12.93 -9.93
N GLY A 132 -37.61 -13.61 -8.90
CA GLY A 132 -38.39 -14.00 -7.71
C GLY A 132 -38.76 -12.86 -6.75
N GLU A 133 -38.03 -11.74 -6.77
CA GLU A 133 -38.38 -10.53 -5.98
C GLU A 133 -39.57 -9.74 -6.56
N LYS A 134 -40.02 -10.03 -7.80
CA LYS A 134 -41.26 -9.48 -8.34
C LYS A 134 -42.52 -10.18 -7.83
N GLU A 135 -42.40 -11.38 -7.28
CA GLU A 135 -43.58 -12.22 -6.93
C GLU A 135 -43.93 -12.22 -5.43
N LYS A 136 -43.09 -11.65 -4.55
CA LYS A 136 -43.34 -11.60 -3.08
C LYS A 136 -43.69 -10.22 -2.56
N GLY A 137 -44.58 -9.54 -3.28
CA GLY A 137 -45.05 -8.20 -2.95
C GLY A 137 -46.54 -7.96 -3.19
N ASP A 138 -47.38 -9.00 -3.23
CA ASP A 138 -48.83 -8.84 -3.26
C ASP A 138 -49.43 -9.16 -1.89
N THR A 139 -49.64 -8.11 -1.09
CA THR A 139 -50.84 -7.96 -0.25
C THR A 139 -50.91 -6.53 0.30
N ASN A 140 -51.88 -5.79 -0.23
CA ASN A 140 -52.53 -4.58 0.32
C ASN A 140 -51.65 -3.40 0.75
N PHE A 141 -51.24 -2.54 -0.20
CA PHE A 141 -51.23 -1.10 0.02
C PHE A 141 -51.63 -0.35 -1.26
N THR A 142 -52.54 0.61 -1.06
CA THR A 142 -53.19 1.49 -2.03
C THR A 142 -52.21 2.15 -3.01
N GLU A 143 -52.58 2.18 -4.29
CA GLU A 143 -51.82 2.83 -5.37
C GLU A 143 -51.43 4.28 -5.03
N PRO A 144 -50.14 4.66 -5.12
CA PRO A 144 -49.76 6.05 -5.33
C PRO A 144 -49.64 6.34 -6.84
N PRO A 145 -49.88 7.59 -7.26
CA PRO A 145 -50.06 7.94 -8.66
C PRO A 145 -48.75 7.79 -9.43
N VAL A 146 -48.88 7.40 -10.69
CA VAL A 146 -47.83 7.39 -11.73
C VAL A 146 -47.13 8.75 -11.76
N LYS A 147 -46.05 8.89 -10.99
CA LYS A 147 -45.09 9.98 -11.13
C LYS A 147 -43.99 9.50 -12.06
N GLN A 148 -43.82 10.28 -13.13
CA GLN A 148 -42.72 10.22 -14.10
C GLN A 148 -41.43 9.69 -13.49
N ILE A 149 -40.79 8.78 -14.22
CA ILE A 149 -39.41 8.31 -14.01
C ILE A 149 -38.52 9.57 -13.88
N ALA A 150 -38.30 10.01 -12.65
CA ALA A 150 -37.31 11.01 -12.34
C ALA A 150 -35.96 10.38 -12.68
N ARG A 151 -35.18 11.06 -13.53
CA ARG A 151 -33.77 10.71 -13.76
C ARG A 151 -33.11 10.50 -12.41
N ILE A 152 -32.70 9.26 -12.13
CA ILE A 152 -32.01 8.86 -10.89
C ILE A 152 -30.57 9.39 -10.95
N ASN A 153 -30.43 10.71 -10.87
CA ASN A 153 -29.18 11.36 -10.48
C ASN A 153 -29.26 11.54 -8.96
N SER A 154 -28.75 10.57 -8.20
CA SER A 154 -28.31 10.85 -6.85
C SER A 154 -27.11 11.80 -6.98
N GLU A 155 -27.35 13.11 -7.07
CA GLU A 155 -26.27 14.10 -7.05
C GLU A 155 -25.53 13.93 -5.73
N MET A 156 -24.25 13.55 -5.84
CA MET A 156 -23.36 13.49 -4.69
C MET A 156 -23.30 14.90 -4.12
N ARG A 157 -23.82 15.10 -2.90
CA ARG A 157 -23.67 16.40 -2.23
C ARG A 157 -22.19 16.63 -2.02
N LEU A 158 -21.66 17.65 -2.69
CA LEU A 158 -20.31 18.14 -2.48
C LEU A 158 -20.21 18.64 -1.05
N TRP A 159 -19.06 18.38 -0.42
CA TRP A 159 -18.71 18.92 0.88
C TRP A 159 -18.75 20.44 0.80
N SER A 160 -19.78 21.03 1.41
CA SER A 160 -19.98 22.47 1.45
C SER A 160 -19.36 23.06 2.70
N GLU A 161 -18.59 24.12 2.53
CA GLU A 161 -18.01 24.90 3.62
C GLU A 161 -19.08 25.77 4.34
N ASP A 162 -20.28 25.90 3.77
CA ASP A 162 -21.38 26.74 4.27
C ASP A 162 -22.32 26.00 5.27
N ASP A 163 -22.07 24.73 5.56
CA ASP A 163 -22.81 24.00 6.60
C ASP A 163 -22.45 24.61 7.97
N ASN A 164 -23.35 25.44 8.53
CA ASN A 164 -23.24 26.12 9.85
C ASN A 164 -23.08 25.18 11.07
N LYS A 165 -22.82 23.88 10.87
CA LYS A 165 -22.48 22.94 11.95
C LYS A 165 -20.96 22.87 12.05
N THR A 166 -20.40 23.36 13.15
CA THR A 166 -19.00 23.12 13.52
C THR A 166 -18.78 21.60 13.68
N ARG A 167 -18.24 20.97 12.65
CA ARG A 167 -17.78 19.58 12.72
C ARG A 167 -16.36 19.61 13.30
N HIS A 168 -16.06 18.68 14.21
CA HIS A 168 -14.72 18.50 14.77
C HIS A 168 -14.20 17.12 14.33
N LEU A 169 -13.80 16.99 13.07
CA LEU A 169 -13.37 15.70 12.52
C LEU A 169 -11.96 15.34 12.98
N TYR A 170 -11.78 14.11 13.43
CA TYR A 170 -10.49 13.48 13.65
C TYR A 170 -10.20 12.52 12.48
N ILE A 171 -9.08 12.71 11.77
CA ILE A 171 -8.69 11.88 10.63
C ILE A 171 -7.35 11.20 10.92
N VAL A 172 -7.22 9.93 10.57
CA VAL A 172 -5.98 9.16 10.71
C VAL A 172 -5.47 8.76 9.32
N LEU A 173 -4.25 9.14 9.00
CA LEU A 173 -3.49 8.71 7.83
C LEU A 173 -2.38 7.77 8.28
N ILE A 174 -2.06 6.74 7.49
CA ILE A 174 -1.02 5.77 7.82
C ILE A 174 -0.04 5.65 6.66
N SER A 175 1.26 5.84 6.93
CA SER A 175 2.36 5.60 6.01
C SER A 175 3.55 5.04 6.79
N MET A 176 3.67 3.72 6.82
CA MET A 176 4.64 3.01 7.67
C MET A 176 6.08 3.09 7.17
N HIS A 177 6.33 2.69 5.92
CA HIS A 177 7.68 2.68 5.35
C HIS A 177 8.16 4.06 4.91
N GLY A 178 9.48 4.14 4.66
CA GLY A 178 10.15 5.37 4.22
C GLY A 178 10.46 6.32 5.39
N LEU A 179 11.15 7.40 5.06
CA LEU A 179 11.55 8.43 6.02
C LEU A 179 10.57 9.62 5.99
N VAL A 180 9.56 9.59 6.85
CA VAL A 180 8.50 10.60 6.90
C VAL A 180 8.87 11.75 7.86
N ARG A 181 8.99 12.96 7.32
CA ARG A 181 9.19 14.23 8.05
C ARG A 181 8.47 15.39 7.36
N GLY A 182 8.12 16.42 8.11
CA GLY A 182 7.39 17.58 7.61
C GLY A 182 8.23 18.44 6.69
N GLU A 183 9.39 18.88 7.17
CA GLU A 183 10.29 19.77 6.44
C GLU A 183 11.58 19.06 5.96
N ASN A 184 12.20 19.61 4.92
CA ASN A 184 13.48 19.13 4.35
C ASN A 184 13.51 17.67 3.90
N MET A 185 12.39 17.00 3.62
CA MET A 185 12.30 15.56 3.27
C MET A 185 13.47 15.01 2.42
N GLU A 186 14.01 13.84 2.81
CA GLU A 186 15.09 13.14 2.09
C GLU A 186 14.58 12.41 0.82
N LEU A 187 13.86 13.13 -0.04
CA LEU A 187 13.25 12.56 -1.23
C LEU A 187 14.31 12.00 -2.19
N GLY A 188 14.16 10.72 -2.56
CA GLY A 188 15.05 10.05 -3.49
C GLY A 188 16.30 9.43 -2.86
N ARG A 189 16.42 9.42 -1.52
CA ARG A 189 17.48 8.70 -0.80
C ARG A 189 17.50 7.21 -1.18
N ASP A 190 16.33 6.59 -1.22
CA ASP A 190 16.13 5.17 -1.50
C ASP A 190 14.79 4.93 -2.22
N SER A 191 14.40 3.66 -2.38
CA SER A 191 13.14 3.29 -3.03
C SER A 191 11.89 3.51 -2.18
N ASP A 192 12.06 3.87 -0.90
CA ASP A 192 11.01 3.90 0.11
C ASP A 192 10.63 5.35 0.44
N THR A 193 11.58 6.28 0.25
CA THR A 193 11.41 7.71 0.51
C THR A 193 11.29 8.47 -0.82
N GLY A 194 10.06 8.64 -1.29
CA GLY A 194 9.79 9.27 -2.59
C GLY A 194 8.47 10.05 -2.65
N GLY A 195 7.82 10.04 -3.83
CA GLY A 195 6.61 10.81 -4.08
C GLY A 195 5.44 10.48 -3.13
N GLN A 196 5.37 9.25 -2.62
CA GLN A 196 4.40 8.87 -1.58
C GLN A 196 4.58 9.70 -0.31
N VAL A 197 5.80 9.82 0.22
CA VAL A 197 6.08 10.57 1.45
C VAL A 197 5.65 12.03 1.29
N LYS A 198 6.01 12.64 0.15
CA LYS A 198 5.58 14.00 -0.18
C LYS A 198 4.06 14.10 -0.23
N TYR A 199 3.39 13.18 -0.92
CA TYR A 199 1.94 13.16 -1.04
C TYR A 199 1.24 13.10 0.32
N VAL A 200 1.64 12.19 1.21
CA VAL A 200 0.93 11.98 2.49
C VAL A 200 1.12 13.15 3.45
N VAL A 201 2.29 13.78 3.46
CA VAL A 201 2.55 14.96 4.30
C VAL A 201 1.78 16.17 3.78
N GLU A 202 1.77 16.41 2.46
CA GLU A 202 0.98 17.50 1.87
C GLU A 202 -0.53 17.28 2.03
N LEU A 203 -1.01 16.05 1.87
CA LEU A 203 -2.40 15.68 2.16
C LEU A 203 -2.77 15.95 3.62
N ALA A 204 -1.89 15.59 4.57
CA ALA A 204 -2.11 15.83 6.00
C ALA A 204 -2.29 17.33 6.29
N ARG A 205 -1.40 18.18 5.76
CA ARG A 205 -1.52 19.65 5.87
C ARG A 205 -2.81 20.16 5.25
N ALA A 206 -3.13 19.71 4.04
CA ALA A 206 -4.31 20.17 3.30
C ALA A 206 -5.63 19.79 3.99
N LEU A 207 -5.73 18.56 4.48
CA LEU A 207 -6.91 18.09 5.21
C LEU A 207 -7.10 18.88 6.49
N ALA A 208 -6.02 19.13 7.24
CA ALA A 208 -6.12 19.84 8.51
C ALA A 208 -6.46 21.33 8.32
N ASN A 209 -6.09 21.92 7.18
CA ASN A 209 -6.54 23.25 6.76
C ASN A 209 -7.97 23.29 6.21
N THR A 210 -8.64 22.15 6.06
CA THR A 210 -10.01 22.11 5.54
C THR A 210 -11.02 22.38 6.66
N LYS A 211 -11.95 23.31 6.43
CA LYS A 211 -12.99 23.67 7.40
C LYS A 211 -13.76 22.44 7.89
N GLY A 212 -13.84 22.28 9.22
CA GLY A 212 -14.50 21.16 9.88
C GLY A 212 -13.58 20.01 10.27
N VAL A 213 -12.33 20.00 9.82
CA VAL A 213 -11.30 19.08 10.32
C VAL A 213 -10.64 19.70 11.53
N TYR A 214 -10.63 18.97 12.66
CA TYR A 214 -10.03 19.43 13.91
C TYR A 214 -8.60 18.92 14.08
N ARG A 215 -8.38 17.64 13.73
CA ARG A 215 -7.08 16.98 13.87
C ARG A 215 -6.82 15.95 12.78
N VAL A 216 -5.59 15.93 12.27
CA VAL A 216 -5.09 14.90 11.36
C VAL A 216 -3.82 14.28 11.94
N ASP A 217 -3.84 12.98 12.19
CA ASP A 217 -2.65 12.23 12.62
C ASP A 217 -2.11 11.39 11.46
N LEU A 218 -0.85 11.63 11.07
CA LEU A 218 -0.09 10.83 10.11
C LEU A 218 0.80 9.86 10.89
N LEU A 219 0.35 8.61 11.02
CA LEU A 219 1.05 7.55 11.73
C LEU A 219 2.16 6.95 10.86
N THR A 220 3.37 6.87 11.42
CA THR A 220 4.54 6.27 10.78
C THR A 220 5.44 5.58 11.81
N ARG A 221 6.49 4.88 11.36
CA ARG A 221 7.42 4.17 12.24
C ARG A 221 8.44 5.11 12.87
N GLN A 222 8.71 4.93 14.16
CA GLN A 222 9.79 5.62 14.88
C GLN A 222 11.15 4.99 14.60
N ILE A 223 12.15 5.82 14.26
CA ILE A 223 13.48 5.36 13.86
C ILE A 223 14.53 6.16 14.62
N THR A 224 15.32 5.50 15.47
CA THR A 224 16.39 6.11 16.27
C THR A 224 17.78 5.65 15.82
N SER A 225 17.90 5.22 14.56
CA SER A 225 19.17 4.79 13.97
C SER A 225 20.12 5.99 13.79
N PRO A 226 21.42 5.84 14.08
CA PRO A 226 22.41 6.88 13.80
C PRO A 226 22.63 7.14 12.29
N GLU A 227 22.08 6.28 11.41
CA GLU A 227 22.21 6.41 9.94
C GLU A 227 21.25 7.44 9.32
N VAL A 228 20.28 7.92 10.09
CA VAL A 228 19.25 8.87 9.68
C VAL A 228 19.22 10.06 10.65
N ASP A 229 18.54 11.12 10.24
CA ASP A 229 18.39 12.32 11.06
C ASP A 229 17.71 12.03 12.41
N SER A 230 18.18 12.64 13.51
CA SER A 230 17.64 12.39 14.85
C SER A 230 16.16 12.76 15.00
N SER A 231 15.64 13.64 14.14
CA SER A 231 14.21 14.02 14.12
C SER A 231 13.27 12.83 13.85
N TYR A 232 13.73 11.78 13.15
CA TYR A 232 12.93 10.55 12.96
C TYR A 232 12.73 9.76 14.26
N GLY A 233 13.51 10.04 15.28
CA GLY A 233 13.35 9.50 16.63
C GLY A 233 12.32 10.25 17.47
N GLU A 234 11.91 11.45 17.08
CA GLU A 234 10.95 12.25 17.84
C GLU A 234 9.53 11.69 17.68
N PRO A 235 8.83 11.32 18.79
CA PRO A 235 7.52 10.68 18.71
C PRO A 235 6.45 11.50 18.02
N ASN A 236 6.51 12.83 18.10
CA ASN A 236 5.51 13.73 17.54
C ASN A 236 6.22 14.89 16.84
N GLU A 237 5.81 15.19 15.60
CA GLU A 237 6.20 16.39 14.87
C GLU A 237 4.93 17.10 14.41
N MET A 238 4.81 18.37 14.76
CA MET A 238 3.67 19.20 14.37
C MET A 238 3.94 19.86 13.02
N LEU A 239 3.03 19.71 12.05
CA LEU A 239 3.20 20.33 10.74
C LEU A 239 2.83 21.81 10.78
N ILE A 240 3.63 22.64 10.10
CA ILE A 240 3.44 24.09 10.05
C ILE A 240 2.55 24.46 8.85
N CYS A 241 1.65 25.44 9.04
CA CYS A 241 0.85 26.06 7.99
C CYS A 241 1.68 26.99 7.08
N PRO A 242 1.26 27.22 5.83
CA PRO A 242 1.72 28.35 5.04
C PRO A 242 1.50 29.71 5.74
N PRO A 243 2.30 30.75 5.40
CA PRO A 243 2.44 32.00 6.19
C PRO A 243 1.19 32.88 6.31
N ASP A 244 0.14 32.59 5.54
CA ASP A 244 -1.11 33.31 5.43
C ASP A 244 -2.18 32.92 6.48
N GLY A 245 -1.90 31.92 7.32
CA GLY A 245 -2.73 31.52 8.46
C GLY A 245 -1.99 31.64 9.79
N SER A 246 -2.41 32.59 10.65
CA SER A 246 -1.91 32.70 12.02
C SER A 246 -2.44 31.53 12.87
N GLY A 247 -1.76 30.37 12.86
CA GLY A 247 -2.07 29.25 13.75
C GLY A 247 -1.54 27.88 13.31
N SER A 248 -1.44 26.98 14.29
CA SER A 248 -1.30 25.53 14.13
C SER A 248 -2.30 24.95 13.11
N CYS A 249 -1.84 24.08 12.20
CA CYS A 249 -2.72 23.42 11.23
C CYS A 249 -3.51 22.24 11.81
N GLY A 250 -3.28 21.82 13.06
CA GLY A 250 -3.89 20.61 13.63
C GLY A 250 -3.44 19.29 12.97
N ALA A 251 -2.37 19.29 12.18
CA ALA A 251 -1.77 18.08 11.61
C ALA A 251 -0.49 17.68 12.35
N TYR A 252 -0.36 16.39 12.64
CA TYR A 252 0.77 15.81 13.37
C TYR A 252 1.31 14.59 12.65
N ILE A 253 2.63 14.48 12.53
CA ILE A 253 3.30 13.21 12.28
C ILE A 253 3.49 12.54 13.64
N VAL A 254 2.96 11.34 13.78
CA VAL A 254 3.07 10.53 15.00
C VAL A 254 3.90 9.29 14.68
N ARG A 255 5.03 9.14 15.36
CA ARG A 255 6.01 8.07 15.14
C ARG A 255 5.88 7.01 16.23
N LEU A 256 5.45 5.82 15.84
CA LEU A 256 5.19 4.71 16.76
C LEU A 256 6.38 3.73 16.80
N PRO A 257 6.82 3.29 18.00
CA PRO A 257 7.87 2.28 18.12
C PRO A 257 7.36 0.93 17.61
N CYS A 258 8.14 0.30 16.74
CA CYS A 258 7.79 -0.99 16.13
C CYS A 258 9.06 -1.63 15.54
N GLY A 259 9.31 -2.90 15.88
CA GLY A 259 10.54 -3.60 15.56
C GLY A 259 11.80 -2.90 16.10
N PRO A 260 12.99 -3.29 15.60
CA PRO A 260 14.28 -2.72 16.04
C PRO A 260 14.42 -1.20 15.80
N ARG A 261 14.25 -0.38 16.85
CA ARG A 261 14.26 1.10 16.75
C ARG A 261 15.61 1.68 16.31
N ASP A 262 16.69 1.01 16.69
CA ASP A 262 18.08 1.35 16.37
C ASP A 262 18.44 1.15 14.89
N LYS A 263 17.51 0.64 14.06
CA LYS A 263 17.76 0.31 12.65
C LYS A 263 16.70 0.89 11.72
N TYR A 264 17.16 1.31 10.54
CA TYR A 264 16.28 1.55 9.39
C TYR A 264 15.93 0.21 8.74
N ILE A 265 14.63 -0.05 8.53
CA ILE A 265 14.13 -1.31 7.97
C ILE A 265 13.49 -1.01 6.61
N PRO A 266 14.01 -1.58 5.51
CA PRO A 266 13.38 -1.46 4.20
C PRO A 266 11.97 -2.06 4.19
N LYS A 267 11.09 -1.53 3.33
CA LYS A 267 9.68 -1.97 3.26
C LYS A 267 9.49 -3.47 3.01
N GLU A 268 10.39 -4.11 2.27
CA GLU A 268 10.36 -5.55 2.02
C GLU A 268 10.55 -6.39 3.30
N SER A 269 11.13 -5.81 4.36
CA SER A 269 11.42 -6.48 5.63
C SER A 269 10.55 -6.02 6.80
N LEU A 270 9.56 -5.14 6.56
CA LEU A 270 8.67 -4.62 7.61
C LEU A 270 7.53 -5.58 7.99
N TRP A 271 7.17 -6.52 7.13
CA TRP A 271 5.99 -7.39 7.29
C TRP A 271 5.88 -8.07 8.67
N PRO A 272 6.96 -8.65 9.24
CA PRO A 272 6.87 -9.32 10.55
C PRO A 272 6.56 -8.38 11.72
N HIS A 273 6.76 -7.07 11.55
CA HIS A 273 6.57 -6.08 12.60
C HIS A 273 5.22 -5.35 12.49
N ILE A 274 4.43 -5.59 11.44
CA ILE A 274 3.10 -5.00 11.26
C ILE A 274 2.19 -5.20 12.48
N PRO A 275 2.12 -6.40 13.12
CA PRO A 275 1.27 -6.59 14.30
C PRO A 275 1.60 -5.65 15.46
N GLU A 276 2.88 -5.43 15.76
CA GLU A 276 3.32 -4.46 16.77
C GLU A 276 2.87 -3.03 16.43
N PHE A 277 2.98 -2.65 15.15
CA PHE A 277 2.53 -1.34 14.70
C PHE A 277 1.02 -1.16 14.82
N ILE A 278 0.22 -2.19 14.47
CA ILE A 278 -1.24 -2.18 14.61
C ILE A 278 -1.63 -1.94 16.06
N ASP A 279 -1.04 -2.70 16.99
CA ASP A 279 -1.38 -2.61 18.40
C ASP A 279 -0.98 -1.25 19.00
N GLY A 280 0.20 -0.73 18.62
CA GLY A 280 0.64 0.61 19.02
C GLY A 280 -0.22 1.73 18.44
N ALA A 281 -0.62 1.62 17.18
CA ALA A 281 -1.53 2.56 16.52
C ALA A 281 -2.92 2.53 17.15
N LEU A 282 -3.42 1.34 17.50
CA LEU A 282 -4.69 1.19 18.21
C LEU A 282 -4.65 1.91 19.56
N GLY A 283 -3.59 1.70 20.35
CA GLY A 283 -3.38 2.39 21.63
C GLY A 283 -3.35 3.92 21.48
N HIS A 284 -2.58 4.44 20.51
CA HIS A 284 -2.54 5.87 20.20
C HIS A 284 -3.92 6.42 19.83
N ILE A 285 -4.63 5.77 18.91
CA ILE A 285 -5.94 6.23 18.45
C ILE A 285 -6.96 6.24 19.60
N VAL A 286 -6.97 5.21 20.45
CA VAL A 286 -7.87 5.13 21.59
C VAL A 286 -7.58 6.24 22.61
N ASN A 287 -6.30 6.50 22.91
CA ASN A 287 -5.91 7.58 23.83
C ASN A 287 -6.27 8.96 23.26
N MET A 288 -5.99 9.19 21.98
CA MET A 288 -6.37 10.43 21.31
C MET A 288 -7.88 10.62 21.23
N ALA A 289 -8.64 9.55 20.96
CA ALA A 289 -10.09 9.63 20.93
C ALA A 289 -10.67 10.09 22.28
N ARG A 290 -10.09 9.62 23.41
CA ARG A 290 -10.49 10.11 24.75
C ARG A 290 -10.12 11.58 24.95
N ALA A 291 -8.86 11.94 24.71
CA ALA A 291 -8.38 13.32 24.89
C ALA A 291 -9.19 14.34 24.06
N LEU A 292 -9.43 14.04 22.79
CA LEU A 292 -10.29 14.86 21.93
C LEU A 292 -11.74 14.86 22.42
N GLY A 293 -12.22 13.77 23.00
CA GLY A 293 -13.55 13.68 23.59
C GLY A 293 -13.74 14.68 24.73
N ASP A 294 -12.72 14.82 25.59
CA ASP A 294 -12.71 15.78 26.70
C ASP A 294 -12.66 17.23 26.20
N GLU A 295 -11.84 17.50 25.17
CA GLU A 295 -11.67 18.84 24.61
C GLU A 295 -12.89 19.34 23.81
N VAL A 296 -13.48 18.49 22.94
CA VAL A 296 -14.47 18.95 21.94
C VAL A 296 -15.84 18.28 22.03
N ASN A 297 -16.02 17.22 22.85
CA ASN A 297 -17.23 16.40 22.83
C ASN A 297 -17.78 16.06 24.24
N GLY A 298 -17.47 16.89 25.24
CA GLY A 298 -18.04 16.79 26.60
C GLY A 298 -17.73 15.46 27.30
N GLY A 299 -16.53 14.93 27.12
CA GLY A 299 -16.04 13.70 27.74
C GLY A 299 -16.39 12.41 27.00
N LYS A 300 -17.09 12.48 25.86
CA LYS A 300 -17.36 11.30 25.02
C LYS A 300 -16.25 11.10 24.00
N PRO A 301 -15.64 9.90 23.90
CA PRO A 301 -14.55 9.66 22.96
C PRO A 301 -14.89 10.07 21.52
N THR A 302 -14.03 10.87 20.91
CA THR A 302 -14.11 11.31 19.51
C THR A 302 -13.31 10.34 18.65
N TRP A 303 -13.96 9.28 18.17
CA TRP A 303 -13.34 8.29 17.28
C TRP A 303 -12.95 8.89 15.91
N PRO A 304 -11.93 8.31 15.23
CA PRO A 304 -11.58 8.75 13.89
C PRO A 304 -12.80 8.68 12.95
N TYR A 305 -12.95 9.74 12.17
CA TYR A 305 -13.96 9.83 11.12
C TYR A 305 -13.65 8.88 9.95
N VAL A 306 -12.36 8.67 9.67
CA VAL A 306 -11.84 7.77 8.62
C VAL A 306 -10.40 7.39 8.93
N ILE A 307 -10.01 6.17 8.56
CA ILE A 307 -8.62 5.70 8.55
C ILE A 307 -8.17 5.52 7.10
N HIS A 308 -7.09 6.18 6.70
CA HIS A 308 -6.58 6.15 5.33
C HIS A 308 -5.20 5.48 5.27
N GLY A 309 -5.13 4.28 4.69
CA GLY A 309 -3.87 3.58 4.44
C GLY A 309 -3.23 4.02 3.11
N HIS A 310 -1.93 4.32 3.13
CA HIS A 310 -1.13 4.65 1.95
C HIS A 310 -0.07 3.59 1.69
N TYR A 311 -0.19 2.86 0.57
CA TYR A 311 0.59 1.66 0.21
C TYR A 311 0.13 0.37 0.91
N ALA A 312 0.77 -0.75 0.57
CA ALA A 312 0.38 -2.10 0.96
C ALA A 312 0.50 -2.39 2.47
N ASP A 313 1.62 -1.98 3.08
CA ASP A 313 1.88 -2.15 4.52
C ASP A 313 0.86 -1.38 5.36
N ALA A 314 0.67 -0.09 5.06
CA ALA A 314 -0.34 0.75 5.70
C ALA A 314 -1.77 0.30 5.39
N GLY A 315 -2.01 -0.30 4.22
CA GLY A 315 -3.30 -0.89 3.85
C GLY A 315 -3.69 -2.05 4.76
N GLU A 316 -2.75 -2.96 5.06
CA GLU A 316 -2.96 -4.05 6.01
C GLU A 316 -3.22 -3.51 7.43
N VAL A 317 -2.44 -2.53 7.88
CA VAL A 317 -2.67 -1.87 9.18
C VAL A 317 -4.06 -1.23 9.25
N ALA A 318 -4.40 -0.42 8.25
CA ALA A 318 -5.67 0.29 8.21
C ALA A 318 -6.87 -0.66 8.14
N ALA A 319 -6.75 -1.81 7.47
CA ALA A 319 -7.81 -2.83 7.44
C ALA A 319 -8.06 -3.42 8.83
N GLN A 320 -7.00 -3.74 9.57
CA GLN A 320 -7.11 -4.31 10.91
C GLN A 320 -7.61 -3.27 11.93
N LEU A 321 -7.14 -2.02 11.88
CA LEU A 321 -7.63 -0.94 12.73
C LEU A 321 -9.09 -0.57 12.43
N SER A 322 -9.48 -0.56 11.15
CA SER A 322 -10.86 -0.34 10.71
C SER A 322 -11.80 -1.40 11.27
N GLY A 323 -11.36 -2.66 11.29
CA GLY A 323 -12.04 -3.76 11.97
C GLY A 323 -12.23 -3.48 13.46
N ALA A 324 -11.14 -3.32 14.19
CA ALA A 324 -11.15 -3.17 15.66
C ALA A 324 -11.94 -1.96 16.17
N LEU A 325 -11.94 -0.85 15.40
CA LEU A 325 -12.61 0.41 15.77
C LEU A 325 -13.99 0.57 15.13
N ASN A 326 -14.35 -0.30 14.18
CA ASN A 326 -15.53 -0.17 13.32
C ASN A 326 -15.62 1.20 12.60
N VAL A 327 -14.48 1.70 12.14
CA VAL A 327 -14.32 3.00 11.44
C VAL A 327 -14.14 2.75 9.93
N PRO A 328 -14.69 3.58 9.03
CA PRO A 328 -14.51 3.40 7.60
C PRO A 328 -13.04 3.54 7.18
N MET A 329 -12.64 2.68 6.24
CA MET A 329 -11.28 2.65 5.69
C MET A 329 -11.24 3.20 4.27
N VAL A 330 -10.23 4.01 3.98
CA VAL A 330 -9.84 4.41 2.63
C VAL A 330 -8.45 3.87 2.31
N LEU A 331 -8.22 3.48 1.05
CA LEU A 331 -6.93 3.01 0.57
C LEU A 331 -6.42 3.87 -0.59
N THR A 332 -5.13 4.20 -0.60
CA THR A 332 -4.42 4.69 -1.79
C THR A 332 -3.21 3.79 -2.05
N GLY A 333 -3.15 3.20 -3.24
CA GLY A 333 -2.11 2.22 -3.57
C GLY A 333 -0.71 2.82 -3.75
N HIS A 334 -0.61 3.98 -4.42
CA HIS A 334 0.64 4.61 -4.91
C HIS A 334 1.45 3.77 -5.91
N SER A 335 1.73 2.52 -5.56
CA SER A 335 2.34 1.50 -6.40
C SER A 335 1.75 0.14 -6.02
N LEU A 336 1.49 -0.71 -7.01
CA LEU A 336 0.78 -1.97 -6.81
C LEU A 336 1.66 -3.19 -7.04
N GLY A 337 1.60 -4.15 -6.10
CA GLY A 337 2.38 -5.37 -6.09
C GLY A 337 2.17 -6.23 -7.34
N ARG A 338 0.92 -6.43 -7.79
CA ARG A 338 0.64 -7.23 -9.00
C ARG A 338 1.22 -6.62 -10.26
N ASN A 339 1.11 -5.30 -10.41
CA ASN A 339 1.65 -4.60 -11.57
C ASN A 339 3.19 -4.69 -11.59
N LYS A 340 3.84 -4.45 -10.45
CA LYS A 340 5.30 -4.64 -10.29
C LYS A 340 5.70 -6.09 -10.59
N PHE A 341 4.93 -7.05 -10.12
CA PHE A 341 5.18 -8.47 -10.33
C PHE A 341 5.13 -8.85 -11.82
N GLU A 342 4.07 -8.46 -12.54
CA GLU A 342 3.98 -8.71 -13.99
C GLU A 342 5.12 -8.03 -14.77
N GLN A 343 5.52 -6.83 -14.37
CA GLN A 343 6.65 -6.13 -15.00
C GLN A 343 7.98 -6.87 -14.80
N LEU A 344 8.24 -7.36 -13.58
CA LEU A 344 9.46 -8.12 -13.28
C LEU A 344 9.50 -9.45 -14.02
N LEU A 345 8.37 -10.15 -14.12
CA LEU A 345 8.26 -11.38 -14.92
C LEU A 345 8.50 -11.11 -16.41
N LYS A 346 7.92 -10.03 -16.97
CA LYS A 346 8.14 -9.64 -18.38
C LYS A 346 9.59 -9.31 -18.70
N GLN A 347 10.35 -8.77 -17.74
CA GLN A 347 11.79 -8.57 -17.92
C GLN A 347 12.55 -9.90 -18.06
N GLY A 348 12.02 -10.97 -17.48
CA GLY A 348 12.54 -12.34 -17.59
C GLY A 348 13.98 -12.47 -17.09
N ARG A 349 14.37 -11.64 -16.11
CA ARG A 349 15.71 -11.63 -15.49
C ARG A 349 15.79 -12.48 -14.22
N LEU A 350 14.66 -12.65 -13.54
CA LEU A 350 14.54 -13.32 -12.25
C LEU A 350 13.41 -14.35 -12.33
N SER A 351 13.53 -15.47 -11.62
CA SER A 351 12.41 -16.40 -11.48
C SER A 351 11.34 -15.83 -10.54
N ARG A 352 10.15 -16.44 -10.53
CA ARG A 352 9.09 -16.09 -9.58
C ARG A 352 9.57 -16.19 -8.13
N GLU A 353 10.30 -17.25 -7.81
CA GLU A 353 10.84 -17.50 -6.47
C GLU A 353 11.88 -16.45 -6.10
N ASP A 354 12.78 -16.09 -7.03
CA ASP A 354 13.79 -15.04 -6.82
C ASP A 354 13.12 -13.67 -6.57
N ILE A 355 12.08 -13.35 -7.34
CA ILE A 355 11.29 -12.12 -7.17
C ILE A 355 10.62 -12.11 -5.81
N ASN A 356 10.01 -13.23 -5.39
CA ASN A 356 9.36 -13.30 -4.08
C ASN A 356 10.37 -13.23 -2.94
N ALA A 357 11.51 -13.92 -3.05
CA ALA A 357 12.57 -13.86 -2.04
C ALA A 357 13.12 -12.44 -1.85
N THR A 358 13.28 -11.69 -2.94
CA THR A 358 13.83 -10.32 -2.92
C THR A 358 12.80 -9.28 -2.48
N TYR A 359 11.58 -9.34 -3.01
CA TYR A 359 10.59 -8.26 -2.86
C TYR A 359 9.42 -8.60 -1.93
N LYS A 360 9.39 -9.83 -1.37
CA LYS A 360 8.25 -10.37 -0.61
C LYS A 360 6.92 -10.09 -1.31
N ILE A 361 6.93 -10.25 -2.63
CA ILE A 361 5.87 -9.71 -3.51
C ILE A 361 4.52 -10.38 -3.25
N ILE A 362 4.53 -11.65 -2.81
CA ILE A 362 3.32 -12.43 -2.56
C ILE A 362 2.65 -11.95 -1.26
N LYS A 363 3.43 -11.72 -0.19
CA LYS A 363 2.92 -11.10 1.04
C LYS A 363 2.37 -9.71 0.78
N ARG A 364 3.08 -8.90 -0.02
CA ARG A 364 2.62 -7.57 -0.44
C ARG A 364 1.27 -7.63 -1.16
N ILE A 365 1.11 -8.55 -2.11
CA ILE A 365 -0.15 -8.70 -2.86
C ILE A 365 -1.29 -9.11 -1.91
N GLU A 366 -1.05 -10.02 -0.97
CA GLU A 366 -2.09 -10.41 -0.01
C GLU A 366 -2.48 -9.24 0.93
N ALA A 367 -1.52 -8.41 1.35
CA ALA A 367 -1.79 -7.20 2.12
C ALA A 367 -2.68 -6.21 1.34
N GLU A 368 -2.41 -6.03 0.05
CA GLU A 368 -3.24 -5.20 -0.85
C GLU A 368 -4.65 -5.81 -1.06
N GLU A 369 -4.78 -7.14 -1.17
CA GLU A 369 -6.08 -7.82 -1.25
C GLU A 369 -6.89 -7.69 0.04
N LEU A 370 -6.26 -7.86 1.21
CA LEU A 370 -6.89 -7.63 2.51
C LEU A 370 -7.36 -6.18 2.65
N ALA A 371 -6.57 -5.22 2.18
CA ALA A 371 -6.95 -3.82 2.16
C ALA A 371 -8.18 -3.58 1.25
N LEU A 372 -8.27 -4.25 0.09
CA LEU A 372 -9.45 -4.20 -0.78
C LEU A 372 -10.70 -4.85 -0.15
N ASP A 373 -10.51 -5.88 0.67
CA ASP A 373 -11.61 -6.53 1.39
C ASP A 373 -12.28 -5.58 2.38
N ALA A 374 -11.47 -4.77 3.09
CA ALA A 374 -11.92 -3.85 4.13
C ALA A 374 -12.30 -2.45 3.62
N ALA A 375 -11.69 -1.97 2.54
CA ALA A 375 -11.86 -0.60 2.06
C ALA A 375 -13.32 -0.26 1.67
N GLU A 376 -13.76 0.93 2.06
CA GLU A 376 -14.99 1.55 1.55
C GLU A 376 -14.77 2.15 0.16
N MET A 377 -13.60 2.79 0.04
CA MET A 377 -13.17 3.52 -1.12
C MET A 377 -11.68 3.30 -1.34
N VAL A 378 -11.32 3.21 -2.62
CA VAL A 378 -9.93 3.27 -3.07
C VAL A 378 -9.76 4.54 -3.90
N VAL A 379 -8.83 5.39 -3.45
CA VAL A 379 -8.46 6.62 -4.15
C VAL A 379 -7.33 6.32 -5.12
N THR A 380 -7.58 6.67 -6.38
CA THR A 380 -6.65 6.51 -7.51
C THR A 380 -6.37 7.87 -8.14
N SER A 381 -5.19 8.02 -8.74
CA SER A 381 -4.84 9.27 -9.43
C SER A 381 -5.45 9.35 -10.82
N THR A 382 -5.69 8.20 -11.46
CA THR A 382 -6.18 8.10 -12.84
C THR A 382 -7.17 6.97 -12.99
N ARG A 383 -8.00 7.04 -14.04
CA ARG A 383 -8.89 5.97 -14.43
C ARG A 383 -8.14 4.74 -14.97
N GLN A 384 -7.00 4.94 -15.62
CA GLN A 384 -6.16 3.85 -16.09
C GLN A 384 -5.66 2.99 -14.92
N GLU A 385 -5.31 3.62 -13.79
CA GLU A 385 -4.93 2.89 -12.57
C GLU A 385 -6.04 1.92 -12.13
N ILE A 386 -7.31 2.35 -12.19
CA ILE A 386 -8.47 1.51 -11.87
C ILE A 386 -8.59 0.32 -12.84
N GLU A 387 -8.53 0.59 -14.14
CA GLU A 387 -8.86 -0.41 -15.17
C GLU A 387 -7.71 -1.40 -15.42
N GLU A 388 -6.47 -0.93 -15.44
CA GLU A 388 -5.30 -1.73 -15.84
C GLU A 388 -4.45 -2.24 -14.66
N GLN A 389 -4.48 -1.57 -13.51
CA GLN A 389 -3.68 -1.98 -12.36
C GLN A 389 -4.54 -2.64 -11.28
N TRP A 390 -5.53 -1.94 -10.74
CA TRP A 390 -6.49 -2.53 -9.79
C TRP A 390 -7.34 -3.62 -10.43
N GLY A 391 -7.62 -3.53 -11.73
CA GLY A 391 -8.27 -4.58 -12.50
C GLY A 391 -7.51 -5.91 -12.54
N LEU A 392 -6.26 -5.97 -12.06
CA LEU A 392 -5.51 -7.22 -11.90
C LEU A 392 -5.82 -7.96 -10.60
N TYR A 393 -6.46 -7.33 -9.61
CA TYR A 393 -6.69 -7.90 -8.27
C TYR A 393 -7.92 -8.80 -8.23
N ASP A 394 -7.94 -9.76 -7.31
CA ASP A 394 -9.04 -10.73 -7.19
C ASP A 394 -10.20 -10.14 -6.37
N GLY A 395 -9.90 -9.25 -5.42
CA GLY A 395 -10.85 -8.45 -4.66
C GLY A 395 -11.47 -7.28 -5.43
N PHE A 396 -11.22 -7.14 -6.74
CA PHE A 396 -11.86 -6.09 -7.54
C PHE A 396 -12.15 -6.51 -8.99
N ASP A 397 -13.41 -6.39 -9.39
CA ASP A 397 -13.83 -6.50 -10.79
C ASP A 397 -14.75 -5.34 -11.17
N LEU A 398 -14.37 -4.58 -12.20
CA LEU A 398 -15.08 -3.37 -12.63
C LEU A 398 -16.51 -3.65 -13.09
N LYS A 399 -16.78 -4.80 -13.72
CA LYS A 399 -18.11 -5.15 -14.22
C LYS A 399 -19.02 -5.53 -13.05
N LEU A 400 -18.51 -6.37 -12.15
CA LEU A 400 -19.24 -6.80 -10.96
C LEU A 400 -19.52 -5.61 -10.02
N GLU A 401 -18.52 -4.75 -9.77
CA GLU A 401 -18.70 -3.56 -8.93
C GLU A 401 -19.79 -2.64 -9.49
N ARG A 402 -19.83 -2.41 -10.81
CA ARG A 402 -20.90 -1.61 -11.43
C ARG A 402 -22.27 -2.25 -11.23
N LYS A 403 -22.41 -3.57 -11.36
CA LYS A 403 -23.67 -4.30 -11.13
C LYS A 403 -24.11 -4.15 -9.67
N LEU A 404 -23.21 -4.37 -8.71
CA LEU A 404 -23.48 -4.20 -7.28
C LEU A 404 -23.88 -2.75 -6.95
N ARG A 405 -23.19 -1.77 -7.52
CA ARG A 405 -23.50 -0.34 -7.33
C ARG A 405 -24.90 0.02 -7.82
N VAL A 406 -25.30 -0.47 -9.00
CA VAL A 406 -26.65 -0.23 -9.54
C VAL A 406 -27.72 -0.86 -8.64
N ARG A 407 -27.49 -2.08 -8.14
CA ARG A 407 -28.41 -2.74 -7.19
C ARG A 407 -28.55 -1.96 -5.89
N ARG A 408 -27.43 -1.53 -5.28
CA ARG A 408 -27.44 -0.67 -4.07
C ARG A 408 -28.24 0.61 -4.28
N ARG A 409 -28.07 1.29 -5.42
CA ARG A 409 -28.84 2.51 -5.74
C ARG A 409 -30.33 2.26 -5.92
N ARG A 410 -30.72 1.07 -6.35
CA ARG A 410 -32.12 0.65 -6.48
C ARG A 410 -32.71 0.11 -5.18
N GLY A 411 -31.93 0.03 -4.10
CA GLY A 411 -32.37 -0.58 -2.84
C GLY A 411 -32.52 -2.10 -2.90
N VAL A 412 -31.91 -2.75 -3.89
CA VAL A 412 -32.02 -4.21 -4.09
C VAL A 412 -30.85 -4.91 -3.40
N SER A 413 -31.12 -6.08 -2.79
CA SER A 413 -30.09 -6.87 -2.09
C SER A 413 -28.91 -7.22 -3.00
N CYS A 414 -27.70 -7.10 -2.44
CA CYS A 414 -26.46 -7.55 -3.08
C CYS A 414 -26.03 -8.95 -2.62
N LEU A 415 -26.88 -9.66 -1.86
CA LEU A 415 -26.61 -11.02 -1.37
C LEU A 415 -25.29 -11.12 -0.58
N GLY A 416 -24.97 -10.07 0.19
CA GLY A 416 -23.73 -10.00 0.93
C GLY A 416 -22.47 -9.75 0.10
N ARG A 417 -22.60 -9.59 -1.24
CA ARG A 417 -21.47 -9.34 -2.12
C ARG A 417 -21.03 -7.89 -2.04
N TYR A 418 -19.73 -7.68 -2.00
CA TYR A 418 -19.12 -6.36 -1.93
C TYR A 418 -17.88 -6.23 -2.82
N MET A 419 -17.74 -5.05 -3.41
CA MET A 419 -16.53 -4.57 -4.09
C MET A 419 -16.31 -3.11 -3.68
N PRO A 420 -15.06 -2.70 -3.41
CA PRO A 420 -14.74 -1.34 -2.99
C PRO A 420 -15.04 -0.30 -4.08
N ARG A 421 -15.38 0.92 -3.66
CA ARG A 421 -15.64 2.01 -4.61
C ARG A 421 -14.32 2.60 -5.08
N MET A 422 -13.98 2.40 -6.35
CA MET A 422 -12.84 3.06 -6.98
C MET A 422 -13.20 4.50 -7.36
N VAL A 423 -12.40 5.47 -6.92
CA VAL A 423 -12.61 6.90 -7.16
C VAL A 423 -11.33 7.54 -7.67
N VAL A 424 -11.44 8.33 -8.73
CA VAL A 424 -10.33 9.14 -9.25
C VAL A 424 -10.34 10.47 -8.49
N ILE A 425 -9.36 10.67 -7.60
CA ILE A 425 -9.11 11.94 -6.93
C ILE A 425 -7.64 12.28 -7.21
N PRO A 426 -7.35 13.13 -8.20
CA PRO A 426 -5.97 13.43 -8.56
C PRO A 426 -5.24 14.10 -7.38
N PRO A 427 -3.92 13.90 -7.23
CA PRO A 427 -3.13 14.63 -6.25
C PRO A 427 -3.29 16.14 -6.41
N GLY A 428 -3.28 16.85 -5.29
CA GLY A 428 -3.20 18.30 -5.29
C GLY A 428 -1.79 18.78 -5.65
N MET A 429 -1.71 19.95 -6.27
CA MET A 429 -0.50 20.75 -6.36
C MET A 429 -0.74 22.08 -5.68
N ASP A 430 0.33 22.63 -5.11
CA ASP A 430 0.34 24.02 -4.70
C ASP A 430 0.47 24.92 -5.93
N PHE A 431 -0.39 25.93 -6.03
CA PHE A 431 -0.37 26.94 -7.10
C PHE A 431 -0.06 28.35 -6.56
N SER A 432 0.32 28.49 -5.27
CA SER A 432 0.63 29.77 -4.63
C SER A 432 1.71 30.58 -5.37
N TYR A 433 2.70 29.89 -5.96
CA TYR A 433 3.78 30.48 -6.73
C TYR A 433 3.42 30.79 -8.20
N VAL A 434 2.23 30.37 -8.66
CA VAL A 434 1.78 30.61 -10.03
C VAL A 434 1.15 32.00 -10.12
N THR A 435 1.97 33.01 -10.37
CA THR A 435 1.49 34.36 -10.70
C THR A 435 1.05 34.42 -12.16
N VAL A 436 -0.26 34.34 -12.42
CA VAL A 436 -0.82 34.63 -13.75
C VAL A 436 -0.74 36.15 -13.95
N GLN A 437 0.19 36.61 -14.79
CA GLN A 437 0.20 38.01 -15.21
C GLN A 437 -0.94 38.21 -16.21
N ASP A 438 -2.09 38.68 -15.72
CA ASP A 438 -3.20 39.18 -16.52
C ASP A 438 -2.83 40.55 -17.11
N THR A 439 -1.93 40.58 -18.08
CA THR A 439 -1.87 41.71 -18.99
C THR A 439 -2.61 41.32 -20.27
N GLU A 440 -3.90 41.66 -20.31
CA GLU A 440 -4.69 41.83 -21.54
C GLU A 440 -4.15 42.95 -22.43
N GLY A 441 -3.17 43.72 -21.96
CA GLY A 441 -2.36 44.60 -22.80
C GLY A 441 -1.43 43.77 -23.68
N ASP A 442 -1.49 44.01 -24.98
CA ASP A 442 -0.54 43.63 -26.02
C ASP A 442 0.84 44.28 -25.73
N GLY A 443 1.41 43.94 -24.57
CA GLY A 443 2.72 44.34 -24.07
C GLY A 443 3.77 43.65 -24.89
N ASP A 444 3.94 44.20 -26.08
CA ASP A 444 4.67 43.74 -27.23
C ASP A 444 5.97 43.01 -26.83
N LEU A 445 6.18 41.80 -27.36
CA LEU A 445 7.52 41.18 -27.37
C LEU A 445 8.55 42.10 -28.06
N LYS A 446 8.08 43.10 -28.86
CA LYS A 446 8.91 44.20 -29.39
C LYS A 446 9.50 45.11 -28.32
N SER A 447 8.85 45.30 -27.17
CA SER A 447 9.40 46.07 -26.05
C SER A 447 10.53 45.32 -25.31
N LEU A 448 10.58 44.00 -25.45
CA LEU A 448 11.56 43.11 -24.79
C LEU A 448 12.86 42.91 -25.58
N ILE A 449 12.84 43.11 -26.90
CA ILE A 449 13.98 42.80 -27.81
C ILE A 449 14.30 43.97 -28.78
N GLY A 450 13.62 45.11 -28.64
CA GLY A 450 13.85 46.31 -29.45
C GLY A 450 15.31 46.83 -29.43
N SER A 451 15.70 47.54 -30.48
CA SER A 451 17.06 47.99 -30.80
C SER A 451 17.72 48.95 -29.78
N ASP A 452 17.00 49.43 -28.78
CA ASP A 452 17.56 50.23 -27.69
C ASP A 452 18.15 49.35 -26.58
N ARG A 453 19.35 48.84 -26.84
CA ARG A 453 20.15 48.02 -25.91
C ARG A 453 20.49 48.70 -24.57
N ALA A 454 20.25 49.99 -24.42
CA ALA A 454 20.66 50.77 -23.25
C ALA A 454 19.57 50.92 -22.16
N GLN A 455 18.28 50.75 -22.46
CA GLN A 455 17.18 50.96 -21.50
C GLN A 455 16.37 49.70 -21.12
N SER A 456 16.52 48.57 -21.84
CA SER A 456 15.71 47.36 -21.65
C SER A 456 16.32 46.25 -20.77
N LYS A 457 17.42 46.52 -20.03
CA LYS A 457 17.89 45.64 -18.94
C LYS A 457 16.97 45.63 -17.71
N ARG A 458 15.65 45.76 -17.89
CA ARG A 458 14.68 45.48 -16.83
C ARG A 458 14.44 43.97 -16.77
N ASN A 459 15.19 43.31 -15.89
CA ASN A 459 14.88 42.05 -15.21
C ASN A 459 14.26 40.92 -16.07
N LEU A 460 14.91 40.52 -17.16
CA LEU A 460 14.59 39.23 -17.81
C LEU A 460 15.16 38.08 -16.96
N PRO A 461 14.39 37.00 -16.72
CA PRO A 461 14.94 35.81 -16.05
C PRO A 461 16.18 35.29 -16.80
N PRO A 462 17.29 34.98 -16.11
CA PRO A 462 18.54 34.53 -16.74
C PRO A 462 18.33 33.34 -17.69
N ILE A 463 17.45 32.41 -17.33
CA ILE A 463 17.13 31.21 -18.12
C ILE A 463 16.55 31.54 -19.50
N TRP A 464 15.88 32.68 -19.68
CA TRP A 464 15.34 33.08 -20.99
C TRP A 464 16.46 33.36 -21.97
N SER A 465 17.55 34.00 -21.52
CA SER A 465 18.72 34.27 -22.35
C SER A 465 19.43 32.98 -22.77
N GLU A 466 19.52 32.02 -21.85
CA GLU A 466 20.10 30.69 -22.12
C GLU A 466 19.30 29.90 -23.15
N VAL A 467 17.97 30.04 -23.19
CA VAL A 467 17.11 29.42 -24.20
C VAL A 467 17.15 30.19 -25.53
N MET A 468 16.96 31.51 -25.49
CA MET A 468 16.84 32.35 -26.69
C MET A 468 18.12 32.40 -27.54
N ARG A 469 19.31 32.19 -26.95
CA ARG A 469 20.57 32.17 -27.72
C ARG A 469 20.63 31.10 -28.82
N PHE A 470 19.78 30.07 -28.74
CA PHE A 470 19.71 29.01 -29.74
C PHE A 470 18.85 29.38 -30.94
N PHE A 471 18.07 30.47 -30.88
CA PHE A 471 17.09 30.82 -31.89
C PHE A 471 17.56 31.97 -32.78
N THR A 472 17.45 31.80 -34.10
CA THR A 472 17.65 32.88 -35.08
C THR A 472 16.52 33.91 -34.98
N ASN A 473 15.29 33.44 -34.75
CA ASN A 473 14.13 34.30 -34.50
C ASN A 473 13.43 33.89 -33.18
N PRO A 474 13.76 34.53 -32.04
CA PRO A 474 13.18 34.19 -30.75
C PRO A 474 11.69 34.61 -30.60
N HIS A 475 11.11 35.34 -31.56
CA HIS A 475 9.71 35.77 -31.50
C HIS A 475 8.71 34.71 -31.94
N LYS A 476 9.16 33.62 -32.57
CA LYS A 476 8.28 32.53 -32.96
C LYS A 476 7.71 31.81 -31.72
N PRO A 477 6.44 31.35 -31.76
CA PRO A 477 5.90 30.42 -30.78
C PRO A 477 6.86 29.30 -30.41
N THR A 478 7.05 29.06 -29.11
CA THR A 478 7.94 28.00 -28.62
C THR A 478 7.14 26.74 -28.31
N ILE A 479 7.42 25.65 -29.03
CA ILE A 479 7.01 24.30 -28.65
C ILE A 479 7.95 23.84 -27.55
N LEU A 480 7.43 23.63 -26.35
CA LEU A 480 8.21 23.28 -25.16
C LEU A 480 8.03 21.81 -24.80
N ALA A 481 9.13 21.08 -24.71
CA ALA A 481 9.19 19.76 -24.08
C ALA A 481 10.16 19.81 -22.88
N LEU A 482 9.66 19.45 -21.70
CA LEU A 482 10.43 19.40 -20.46
C LEU A 482 10.38 18.00 -19.86
N SER A 483 11.52 17.30 -19.84
CA SER A 483 11.60 15.94 -19.32
C SER A 483 13.06 15.51 -19.09
N ARG A 484 13.26 14.33 -18.48
CA ARG A 484 14.59 13.70 -18.45
C ARG A 484 14.91 13.09 -19.83
N PRO A 485 16.18 13.02 -20.24
CA PRO A 485 16.58 12.32 -21.46
C PRO A 485 16.48 10.81 -21.25
N ASP A 486 15.27 10.27 -21.33
CA ASP A 486 14.96 8.85 -21.17
C ASP A 486 14.23 8.36 -22.44
N PRO A 487 14.54 7.15 -22.96
CA PRO A 487 13.87 6.61 -24.14
C PRO A 487 12.34 6.60 -24.04
N LYS A 488 11.78 6.38 -22.84
CA LYS A 488 10.33 6.37 -22.61
C LYS A 488 9.68 7.73 -22.80
N LYS A 489 10.43 8.83 -22.63
CA LYS A 489 9.94 10.18 -22.87
C LYS A 489 9.85 10.54 -24.36
N ASN A 490 10.41 9.70 -25.23
CA ASN A 490 10.16 9.71 -26.68
C ASN A 490 10.42 11.06 -27.37
N VAL A 491 11.39 11.83 -26.86
CA VAL A 491 11.76 13.14 -27.40
C VAL A 491 12.30 13.02 -28.83
N THR A 492 12.89 11.86 -29.17
CA THR A 492 13.42 11.57 -30.51
C THR A 492 12.33 11.58 -31.59
N THR A 493 11.13 11.08 -31.30
CA THR A 493 10.00 11.09 -32.24
C THR A 493 9.44 12.50 -32.42
N LEU A 494 9.36 13.29 -31.34
CA LEU A 494 9.01 14.71 -31.43
C LEU A 494 9.99 15.47 -32.35
N LEU A 495 11.29 15.24 -32.21
CA LEU A 495 12.29 15.94 -33.01
C LEU A 495 12.20 15.57 -34.50
N LYS A 496 11.89 14.30 -34.82
CA LYS A 496 11.61 13.87 -36.21
C LYS A 496 10.36 14.55 -36.78
N ALA A 497 9.26 14.57 -36.01
CA ALA A 497 8.03 15.25 -36.40
C ALA A 497 8.27 16.74 -36.70
N PHE A 498 9.03 17.43 -35.85
CA PHE A 498 9.41 18.82 -36.08
C PHE A 498 10.36 18.99 -37.28
N GLY A 499 11.36 18.12 -37.42
CA GLY A 499 12.36 18.22 -38.48
C GLY A 499 11.82 18.01 -39.89
N GLU A 500 10.85 17.09 -40.04
CA GLU A 500 10.24 16.73 -41.33
C GLU A 500 9.12 17.70 -41.74
N CYS A 501 8.47 18.37 -40.78
CA CYS A 501 7.38 19.30 -41.04
C CYS A 501 7.87 20.74 -41.32
N LYS A 502 8.01 21.10 -42.60
CA LYS A 502 8.39 22.48 -43.00
C LYS A 502 7.43 23.57 -42.47
N PRO A 503 6.09 23.43 -42.57
CA PRO A 503 5.17 24.45 -42.05
C PRO A 503 5.34 24.69 -40.54
N LEU A 504 5.59 23.63 -39.75
CA LEU A 504 5.77 23.75 -38.31
C LEU A 504 7.07 24.49 -37.96
N ARG A 505 8.15 24.24 -38.69
CA ARG A 505 9.45 24.95 -38.58
C ARG A 505 9.37 26.42 -38.96
N GLU A 506 8.56 26.74 -39.96
CA GLU A 506 8.33 28.12 -40.37
C GLU A 506 7.57 28.90 -39.28
N LEU A 507 6.61 28.27 -38.61
CA LEU A 507 5.75 28.90 -37.62
C LEU A 507 6.32 28.92 -36.20
N ALA A 508 7.09 27.91 -35.77
CA ALA A 508 7.50 27.74 -34.38
C ALA A 508 8.99 27.40 -34.20
N ASN A 509 9.48 27.64 -32.98
CA ASN A 509 10.75 27.12 -32.47
C ASN A 509 10.49 25.92 -31.55
N LEU A 510 11.48 25.07 -31.34
CA LEU A 510 11.40 23.92 -30.42
C LEU A 510 12.38 24.10 -29.26
N ALA A 511 11.91 24.04 -28.01
CA ALA A 511 12.74 24.07 -26.81
C ALA A 511 12.68 22.71 -26.08
N LEU A 512 13.83 22.07 -25.94
CA LEU A 512 14.03 20.78 -25.29
C LEU A 512 14.80 20.95 -23.97
N ILE A 513 14.10 20.98 -22.84
CA ILE A 513 14.71 21.02 -21.52
C ILE A 513 14.92 19.58 -21.05
N LEU A 514 16.14 19.07 -21.22
CA LEU A 514 16.49 17.65 -21.09
C LEU A 514 17.46 17.36 -19.92
N GLY A 515 17.06 17.73 -18.71
CA GLY A 515 17.90 17.56 -17.52
C GLY A 515 19.20 18.38 -17.54
N ASN A 516 19.98 18.27 -16.47
CA ASN A 516 21.31 18.90 -16.37
C ASN A 516 22.38 17.90 -16.80
N ARG A 517 23.44 18.39 -17.45
CA ARG A 517 24.57 17.56 -17.91
C ARG A 517 25.87 18.37 -17.89
N ASP A 518 26.99 17.74 -17.60
CA ASP A 518 28.32 18.34 -17.76
C ASP A 518 29.05 17.72 -18.95
N ASP A 519 29.19 16.40 -18.95
CA ASP A 519 29.67 15.58 -20.07
C ASP A 519 28.59 14.56 -20.47
N ILE A 520 28.45 14.27 -21.77
CA ILE A 520 27.54 13.25 -22.29
C ILE A 520 28.09 11.85 -22.02
N GLU A 521 29.42 11.68 -22.01
CA GLU A 521 30.08 10.38 -21.81
C GLU A 521 29.93 9.87 -20.37
N GLU A 522 29.81 10.78 -19.40
CA GLU A 522 29.61 10.45 -17.98
C GLU A 522 28.14 10.18 -17.61
N MET A 523 27.21 10.39 -18.55
CA MET A 523 25.78 10.15 -18.29
C MET A 523 25.46 8.64 -18.28
N PRO A 524 24.38 8.23 -17.59
CA PRO A 524 23.85 6.88 -17.74
C PRO A 524 23.60 6.54 -19.22
N ASN A 525 23.95 5.31 -19.63
CA ASN A 525 23.91 4.89 -21.04
C ASN A 525 22.55 5.15 -21.73
N SER A 526 21.44 4.98 -21.01
CA SER A 526 20.10 5.28 -21.54
C SER A 526 19.92 6.76 -21.92
N SER A 527 20.54 7.66 -21.16
CA SER A 527 20.44 9.11 -21.36
C SER A 527 21.46 9.64 -22.35
N SER A 528 22.70 9.12 -22.32
CA SER A 528 23.74 9.49 -23.29
C SER A 528 23.31 9.11 -24.72
N VAL A 529 22.72 7.93 -24.92
CA VAL A 529 22.21 7.47 -26.23
C VAL A 529 21.09 8.38 -26.73
N VAL A 530 20.13 8.75 -25.89
CA VAL A 530 19.02 9.64 -26.27
C VAL A 530 19.56 11.00 -26.69
N LEU A 531 20.45 11.60 -25.89
CA LEU A 531 20.99 12.92 -26.18
C LEU A 531 21.89 12.92 -27.42
N THR A 532 22.72 11.89 -27.59
CA THR A 532 23.52 11.69 -28.81
C THR A 532 22.62 11.58 -30.04
N THR A 533 21.49 10.88 -29.91
CA THR A 533 20.51 10.76 -30.99
C THR A 533 19.85 12.11 -31.28
N VAL A 534 19.51 12.89 -30.26
CA VAL A 534 18.98 14.25 -30.43
C VAL A 534 19.95 15.12 -31.22
N LEU A 535 21.24 15.12 -30.88
CA LEU A 535 22.26 15.90 -31.60
C LEU A 535 22.40 15.45 -33.07
N LYS A 536 22.41 14.14 -33.33
CA LYS A 536 22.43 13.59 -34.69
C LYS A 536 21.21 13.99 -35.52
N LEU A 537 20.03 14.08 -34.90
CA LEU A 537 18.81 14.49 -35.58
C LEU A 537 18.78 16.00 -35.85
N ILE A 538 19.31 16.83 -34.95
CA ILE A 538 19.47 18.28 -35.17
C ILE A 538 20.34 18.54 -36.39
N ASP A 539 21.48 17.84 -36.49
CA ASP A 539 22.38 17.91 -37.63
C ASP A 539 21.71 17.40 -38.92
N ARG A 540 21.10 16.21 -38.87
CA ARG A 540 20.44 15.58 -40.02
C ARG A 540 19.35 16.45 -40.68
N TYR A 541 18.56 17.17 -39.89
CA TYR A 541 17.44 17.98 -40.39
C TYR A 541 17.78 19.48 -40.52
N ASP A 542 19.04 19.85 -40.27
CA ASP A 542 19.54 21.23 -40.25
C ASP A 542 18.66 22.16 -39.38
N LEU A 543 18.59 21.84 -38.09
CA LEU A 543 17.73 22.52 -37.12
C LEU A 543 18.44 23.60 -36.29
N TYR A 544 19.65 23.99 -36.70
CA TYR A 544 20.41 25.07 -36.08
C TYR A 544 19.62 26.39 -36.18
N GLY A 545 19.57 27.15 -35.08
CA GLY A 545 18.78 28.37 -35.01
C GLY A 545 17.28 28.16 -34.78
N GLN A 546 16.80 26.91 -34.68
CA GLN A 546 15.37 26.58 -34.50
C GLN A 546 15.11 25.70 -33.27
N VAL A 547 16.11 24.97 -32.77
CA VAL A 547 15.99 24.07 -31.62
C VAL A 547 16.91 24.50 -30.47
N ALA A 548 16.34 24.72 -29.29
CA ALA A 548 17.07 25.00 -28.05
C ALA A 548 17.19 23.76 -27.18
N TYR A 549 18.37 23.53 -26.60
CA TYR A 549 18.65 22.40 -25.71
C TYR A 549 19.67 22.79 -24.61
N PRO A 550 19.30 23.73 -23.72
CA PRO A 550 20.21 24.28 -22.71
C PRO A 550 20.85 23.18 -21.85
N LYS A 551 22.06 23.48 -21.36
CA LYS A 551 22.89 22.50 -20.64
C LYS A 551 22.50 22.39 -19.16
N HIS A 552 22.11 23.51 -18.54
CA HIS A 552 21.77 23.60 -17.13
C HIS A 552 20.51 24.43 -16.91
N HIS A 553 19.76 24.07 -15.87
CA HIS A 553 18.67 24.86 -15.27
C HIS A 553 18.55 24.52 -13.78
N LYS A 554 18.03 25.45 -13.00
CA LYS A 554 17.65 25.25 -11.60
C LYS A 554 16.16 24.96 -11.50
N GLN A 555 15.72 24.34 -10.39
CA GLN A 555 14.30 24.13 -10.13
C GLN A 555 13.51 25.46 -10.10
N SER A 556 14.14 26.53 -9.58
CA SER A 556 13.58 27.89 -9.58
C SER A 556 13.35 28.47 -10.99
N ASP A 557 14.04 27.95 -12.01
CA ASP A 557 13.96 28.45 -13.38
C ASP A 557 12.75 27.84 -14.14
N VAL A 558 12.23 26.71 -13.67
CA VAL A 558 11.15 25.96 -14.34
C VAL A 558 9.87 26.81 -14.53
N PRO A 559 9.37 27.55 -13.52
CA PRO A 559 8.30 28.54 -13.70
C PRO A 559 8.53 29.51 -14.86
N ASP A 560 9.75 30.04 -14.96
CA ASP A 560 10.10 31.04 -15.98
C ASP A 560 10.18 30.40 -17.37
N ILE A 561 10.57 29.13 -17.48
CA ILE A 561 10.55 28.38 -18.75
C ILE A 561 9.12 28.21 -19.26
N TYR A 562 8.17 27.83 -18.41
CA TYR A 562 6.76 27.75 -18.80
C TYR A 562 6.22 29.14 -19.20
N ARG A 563 6.58 30.19 -18.44
CA ARG A 563 6.20 31.57 -18.74
C ARG A 563 6.74 32.04 -20.10
N LEU A 564 7.96 31.66 -20.47
CA LEU A 564 8.55 31.98 -21.78
C LEU A 564 7.71 31.38 -22.92
N ALA A 565 7.39 30.09 -22.82
CA ALA A 565 6.57 29.42 -23.83
C ALA A 565 5.17 30.05 -23.90
N ALA A 566 4.56 30.39 -22.76
CA ALA A 566 3.25 31.03 -22.73
C ALA A 566 3.27 32.42 -23.39
N LYS A 567 4.29 33.25 -23.09
CA LYS A 567 4.44 34.60 -23.66
C LYS A 567 4.68 34.59 -25.18
N THR A 568 5.36 33.57 -25.70
CA THR A 568 5.55 33.42 -27.15
C THR A 568 4.31 32.85 -27.86
N LYS A 569 3.20 32.60 -27.15
CA LYS A 569 2.01 31.88 -27.66
C LYS A 569 2.35 30.47 -28.15
N GLY A 570 3.27 29.83 -27.43
CA GLY A 570 3.76 28.49 -27.67
C GLY A 570 2.85 27.37 -27.15
N VAL A 571 3.32 26.14 -27.24
CA VAL A 571 2.56 24.92 -26.88
C VAL A 571 3.47 24.03 -26.04
N PHE A 572 2.93 23.41 -24.98
CA PHE A 572 3.67 22.38 -24.25
C PHE A 572 3.38 20.99 -24.85
N ILE A 573 4.40 20.15 -25.00
CA ILE A 573 4.22 18.76 -25.44
C ILE A 573 4.83 17.75 -24.48
N ASN A 574 4.04 16.71 -24.15
CA ASN A 574 4.51 15.48 -23.52
C ASN A 574 4.32 14.29 -24.50
N PRO A 575 5.36 13.92 -25.28
CA PRO A 575 5.27 12.86 -26.28
C PRO A 575 5.57 11.46 -25.73
N ALA A 576 5.61 11.27 -24.41
CA ALA A 576 6.04 10.02 -23.78
C ALA A 576 5.24 8.79 -24.27
N LEU A 577 5.92 7.64 -24.39
CA LEU A 577 5.28 6.38 -24.80
C LEU A 577 4.14 5.98 -23.86
N VAL A 578 4.36 6.21 -22.56
CA VAL A 578 3.38 6.09 -21.48
C VAL A 578 3.71 7.14 -20.41
N GLU A 579 2.71 7.89 -19.96
CA GLU A 579 2.86 8.86 -18.86
C GLU A 579 1.92 8.49 -17.70
N PRO A 580 2.41 7.92 -16.58
CA PRO A 580 1.53 7.41 -15.52
C PRO A 580 0.57 8.45 -14.92
N PHE A 581 1.00 9.71 -14.79
CA PHE A 581 0.14 10.81 -14.36
C PHE A 581 0.38 12.06 -15.23
N GLY A 582 1.55 12.69 -15.09
CA GLY A 582 1.94 13.85 -15.90
C GLY A 582 1.84 15.20 -15.17
N LEU A 583 2.55 15.36 -14.04
CA LEU A 583 2.60 16.64 -13.29
C LEU A 583 3.02 17.83 -14.17
N THR A 584 3.97 17.63 -15.08
CA THR A 584 4.45 18.67 -16.01
C THR A 584 3.34 19.22 -16.92
N ILE A 585 2.29 18.42 -17.19
CA ILE A 585 1.14 18.86 -17.97
C ILE A 585 0.29 19.84 -17.16
N ILE A 586 0.07 19.54 -15.87
CA ILE A 586 -0.68 20.38 -14.96
C ILE A 586 0.11 21.68 -14.70
N GLU A 587 1.42 21.59 -14.48
CA GLU A 587 2.30 22.75 -14.36
C GLU A 587 2.21 23.66 -15.59
N ALA A 588 2.38 23.11 -16.79
CA ALA A 588 2.28 23.88 -18.03
C ALA A 588 0.90 24.56 -18.18
N ALA A 589 -0.18 23.83 -17.87
CA ALA A 589 -1.53 24.35 -17.90
C ALA A 589 -1.76 25.50 -16.90
N ALA A 590 -1.11 25.45 -15.73
CA ALA A 590 -1.19 26.50 -14.72
C ALA A 590 -0.60 27.84 -15.21
N TYR A 591 0.39 27.80 -16.11
CA TYR A 591 0.93 28.98 -16.79
C TYR A 591 0.15 29.35 -18.07
N GLY A 592 -0.97 28.68 -18.34
CA GLY A 592 -1.86 28.98 -19.47
C GLY A 592 -1.38 28.42 -20.81
N LEU A 593 -0.47 27.43 -20.82
CA LEU A 593 -0.05 26.76 -22.05
C LEU A 593 -1.10 25.75 -22.53
N PRO A 594 -1.46 25.79 -23.83
CA PRO A 594 -2.11 24.65 -24.47
C PRO A 594 -1.16 23.45 -24.51
N VAL A 595 -1.73 22.25 -24.42
CA VAL A 595 -0.97 21.01 -24.26
C VAL A 595 -1.23 20.03 -25.41
N VAL A 596 -0.17 19.41 -25.94
CA VAL A 596 -0.25 18.15 -26.67
C VAL A 596 0.30 17.04 -25.76
N ALA A 597 -0.46 15.98 -25.54
CA ALA A 597 -0.01 14.89 -24.67
C ALA A 597 -0.32 13.51 -25.24
N THR A 598 0.46 12.52 -24.81
CA THR A 598 0.21 11.12 -25.13
C THR A 598 -1.18 10.65 -24.68
N ARG A 599 -1.85 9.85 -25.51
CA ARG A 599 -3.11 9.18 -25.17
C ARG A 599 -2.93 7.97 -24.23
N ASN A 600 -1.69 7.62 -23.90
CA ASN A 600 -1.33 6.47 -23.06
C ASN A 600 -0.93 6.96 -21.67
N GLY A 601 -1.84 6.96 -20.70
CA GLY A 601 -1.51 7.47 -19.37
C GLY A 601 -2.58 8.28 -18.67
N GLY A 602 -2.16 8.87 -17.55
CA GLY A 602 -2.87 9.94 -16.87
C GLY A 602 -3.16 11.22 -17.68
N PRO A 603 -2.44 11.58 -18.76
CA PRO A 603 -2.80 12.75 -19.56
C PRO A 603 -4.23 12.72 -20.11
N VAL A 604 -4.81 11.53 -20.34
CA VAL A 604 -6.19 11.40 -20.80
C VAL A 604 -7.18 12.02 -19.81
N ASP A 605 -7.00 11.75 -18.52
CA ASP A 605 -7.84 12.30 -17.46
C ASP A 605 -7.57 13.79 -17.24
N ILE A 606 -6.29 14.20 -17.32
CA ILE A 606 -5.90 15.61 -17.15
C ILE A 606 -6.50 16.48 -18.26
N LEU A 607 -6.33 16.11 -19.53
CA LEU A 607 -6.87 16.88 -20.65
C LEU A 607 -8.40 16.87 -20.66
N LYS A 608 -9.03 15.77 -20.23
CA LYS A 608 -10.49 15.74 -20.05
C LYS A 608 -10.98 16.68 -18.96
N ALA A 609 -10.22 16.83 -17.87
CA ALA A 609 -10.58 17.70 -16.76
C ALA A 609 -10.32 19.18 -17.06
N LEU A 610 -9.23 19.50 -17.77
CA LEU A 610 -8.80 20.86 -18.07
C LEU A 610 -9.37 21.41 -19.37
N ASN A 611 -9.62 20.55 -20.37
CA ASN A 611 -10.04 20.91 -21.73
C ASN A 611 -9.11 21.95 -22.40
N ASN A 612 -7.79 21.76 -22.26
CA ASN A 612 -6.76 22.71 -22.67
C ASN A 612 -5.76 22.16 -23.71
N GLY A 613 -6.13 21.12 -24.47
CA GLY A 613 -5.16 20.45 -25.31
C GLY A 613 -5.68 19.30 -26.18
N LEU A 614 -4.75 18.61 -26.85
CA LEU A 614 -4.99 17.49 -27.77
C LEU A 614 -4.24 16.23 -27.32
N LEU A 615 -4.87 15.06 -27.46
CA LEU A 615 -4.27 13.75 -27.21
C LEU A 615 -3.76 13.12 -28.52
N VAL A 616 -2.57 12.54 -28.49
CA VAL A 616 -1.90 11.92 -29.67
C VAL A 616 -1.41 10.50 -29.39
N ASP A 617 -1.26 9.66 -30.41
CA ASP A 617 -0.55 8.38 -30.25
C ASP A 617 0.96 8.68 -30.25
N PRO A 618 1.71 8.32 -29.20
CA PRO A 618 3.15 8.59 -29.17
C PRO A 618 3.95 7.79 -30.22
N HIS A 619 3.37 6.75 -30.84
CA HIS A 619 4.00 5.99 -31.93
C HIS A 619 3.68 6.54 -33.31
N ASP A 620 2.70 7.43 -33.42
CA ASP A 620 2.31 8.06 -34.69
C ASP A 620 2.94 9.46 -34.80
N GLN A 621 4.05 9.53 -35.54
CA GLN A 621 4.76 10.78 -35.78
C GLN A 621 3.88 11.84 -36.46
N LYS A 622 2.99 11.45 -37.39
CA LYS A 622 2.12 12.39 -38.10
C LYS A 622 1.06 12.96 -37.17
N ALA A 623 0.51 12.16 -36.27
CA ALA A 623 -0.44 12.66 -35.27
C ALA A 623 0.19 13.73 -34.36
N ILE A 624 1.46 13.57 -33.99
CA ILE A 624 2.20 14.59 -33.21
C ILE A 624 2.37 15.88 -34.04
N GLU A 625 2.79 15.76 -35.29
CA GLU A 625 2.96 16.87 -36.22
C GLU A 625 1.65 17.67 -36.41
N GLU A 626 0.56 16.99 -36.77
CA GLU A 626 -0.74 17.60 -37.04
C GLU A 626 -1.29 18.32 -35.80
N ALA A 627 -1.17 17.72 -34.60
CA ALA A 627 -1.64 18.32 -33.36
C ALA A 627 -0.85 19.59 -32.98
N LEU A 628 0.49 19.56 -33.13
CA LEU A 628 1.34 20.72 -32.89
C LEU A 628 1.05 21.84 -33.89
N LEU A 629 0.97 21.50 -35.18
CA LEU A 629 0.68 22.47 -36.24
C LEU A 629 -0.68 23.13 -36.02
N LYS A 630 -1.70 22.35 -35.64
CA LYS A 630 -3.04 22.86 -35.36
C LYS A 630 -3.05 23.88 -34.22
N LEU A 631 -2.41 23.58 -33.09
CA LEU A 631 -2.38 24.50 -31.93
C LEU A 631 -1.52 25.75 -32.16
N VAL A 632 -0.47 25.65 -32.97
CA VAL A 632 0.38 26.81 -33.31
C VAL A 632 -0.28 27.70 -34.38
N ALA A 633 -0.99 27.11 -35.35
CA ALA A 633 -1.60 27.86 -36.45
C ALA A 633 -2.95 28.48 -36.08
N ASP A 634 -3.79 27.80 -35.28
CA ASP A 634 -5.12 28.28 -34.90
C ASP A 634 -5.09 29.09 -33.61
N LYS A 635 -5.09 30.43 -33.77
CA LYS A 635 -5.08 31.39 -32.65
C LYS A 635 -6.34 31.29 -31.77
N ASN A 636 -7.49 30.95 -32.34
CA ASN A 636 -8.74 30.86 -31.57
C ASN A 636 -8.72 29.63 -30.68
N LEU A 637 -8.31 28.49 -31.22
CA LEU A 637 -8.13 27.27 -30.45
C LEU A 637 -7.09 27.45 -29.34
N TRP A 638 -5.98 28.14 -29.63
CA TRP A 638 -4.96 28.44 -28.61
C TRP A 638 -5.52 29.26 -27.45
N LEU A 639 -6.27 30.33 -27.74
CA LEU A 639 -6.90 31.18 -26.72
C LEU A 639 -7.95 30.42 -25.90
N GLU A 640 -8.74 29.56 -26.54
CA GLU A 640 -9.70 28.71 -25.87
C GLU A 640 -9.00 27.73 -24.92
N CYS A 641 -7.96 27.04 -25.38
CA CYS A 641 -7.17 26.13 -24.55
C CYS A 641 -6.52 26.85 -23.36
N ARG A 642 -5.94 28.04 -23.55
CA ARG A 642 -5.40 28.87 -22.46
C ARG A 642 -6.47 29.20 -21.43
N LYS A 643 -7.62 29.72 -21.90
CA LYS A 643 -8.74 30.10 -21.02
C LYS A 643 -9.25 28.91 -20.21
N ASN A 644 -9.44 27.77 -20.85
CA ASN A 644 -9.91 26.55 -20.20
C ASN A 644 -8.89 26.01 -19.19
N GLY A 645 -7.61 25.98 -19.54
CA GLY A 645 -6.52 25.57 -18.65
C GLY A 645 -6.50 26.39 -17.37
N LEU A 646 -6.44 27.72 -17.49
CA LEU A 646 -6.43 28.64 -16.34
C LEU A 646 -7.71 28.56 -15.51
N LYS A 647 -8.88 28.43 -16.15
CA LYS A 647 -10.16 28.30 -15.45
C LYS A 647 -10.23 27.00 -14.63
N ASN A 648 -9.77 25.89 -15.18
CA ASN A 648 -9.97 24.55 -14.62
C ASN A 648 -8.79 24.05 -13.77
N ILE A 649 -7.68 24.77 -13.70
CA ILE A 649 -6.47 24.31 -13.01
C ILE A 649 -6.69 24.03 -11.51
N HIS A 650 -7.59 24.79 -10.87
CA HIS A 650 -7.97 24.61 -9.46
C HIS A 650 -8.48 23.19 -9.15
N ARG A 651 -8.91 22.43 -10.17
CA ARG A 651 -9.33 21.03 -10.03
C ARG A 651 -8.22 20.07 -9.60
N PHE A 652 -6.97 20.49 -9.77
CA PHE A 652 -5.77 19.75 -9.36
C PHE A 652 -5.10 20.41 -8.15
N SER A 653 -5.85 21.16 -7.34
CA SER A 653 -5.36 21.79 -6.11
C SER A 653 -5.64 20.92 -4.89
N TRP A 654 -4.84 21.09 -3.83
CA TRP A 654 -5.05 20.41 -2.55
C TRP A 654 -6.42 20.70 -1.91
N PRO A 655 -6.95 21.94 -1.90
CA PRO A 655 -8.31 22.21 -1.40
C PRO A 655 -9.40 21.42 -2.14
N GLU A 656 -9.33 21.34 -3.47
CA GLU A 656 -10.31 20.57 -4.25
C GLU A 656 -10.14 19.06 -4.05
N HIS A 657 -8.90 18.58 -3.88
CA HIS A 657 -8.62 17.19 -3.49
C HIS A 657 -9.35 16.85 -2.17
N CYS A 658 -9.13 17.66 -1.13
CA CYS A 658 -9.73 17.45 0.19
C CYS A 658 -11.27 17.53 0.15
N ARG A 659 -11.83 18.48 -0.60
CA ARG A 659 -13.28 18.60 -0.80
C ARG A 659 -13.88 17.34 -1.43
N ASN A 660 -13.27 16.84 -2.51
CA ASN A 660 -13.72 15.62 -3.18
C ASN A 660 -13.55 14.40 -2.28
N TYR A 661 -12.40 14.29 -1.61
CA TYR A 661 -12.11 13.23 -0.65
C TYR A 661 -13.17 13.16 0.45
N LEU A 662 -13.42 14.26 1.17
CA LEU A 662 -14.40 14.30 2.26
C LEU A 662 -15.83 14.06 1.77
N SER A 663 -16.19 14.54 0.58
CA SER A 663 -17.50 14.26 -0.05
C SER A 663 -17.72 12.76 -0.26
N HIS A 664 -16.70 12.07 -0.74
CA HIS A 664 -16.76 10.63 -0.97
C HIS A 664 -16.72 9.82 0.33
N VAL A 665 -15.93 10.24 1.31
CA VAL A 665 -15.93 9.64 2.64
C VAL A 665 -17.32 9.75 3.24
N GLU A 666 -17.92 10.95 3.31
CA GLU A 666 -19.27 11.16 3.88
C GLU A 666 -20.32 10.26 3.20
N HIS A 667 -20.30 10.15 1.87
CA HIS A 667 -21.24 9.29 1.15
C HIS A 667 -21.01 7.79 1.35
N SER A 668 -19.79 7.38 1.73
CA SER A 668 -19.42 5.97 1.91
C SER A 668 -19.48 5.54 3.39
N ARG A 669 -19.99 6.40 4.28
CA ARG A 669 -20.16 6.11 5.71
C ARG A 669 -21.37 5.22 5.97
N ASN A 670 -21.20 3.93 5.64
CA ASN A 670 -22.09 2.88 6.15
C ASN A 670 -21.61 2.33 7.50
N ARG A 671 -20.37 2.67 7.88
CA ARG A 671 -19.71 2.29 9.11
C ARG A 671 -19.60 3.48 10.04
N HIS A 672 -20.23 3.36 11.19
CA HIS A 672 -19.89 4.16 12.36
C HIS A 672 -19.67 3.20 13.51
N PRO A 673 -18.77 3.54 14.45
CA PRO A 673 -19.00 3.11 15.81
C PRO A 673 -20.40 3.64 16.13
N THR A 674 -21.40 2.74 16.17
CA THR A 674 -22.60 3.03 16.93
C THR A 674 -22.11 3.49 18.29
N THR A 675 -22.89 4.33 18.96
CA THR A 675 -22.68 4.94 20.29
C THR A 675 -22.33 3.94 21.44
N ARG A 676 -21.94 2.71 21.11
CA ARG A 676 -21.74 1.50 21.90
C ARG A 676 -20.29 1.10 22.15
N LEU A 677 -19.29 1.63 21.43
CA LEU A 677 -17.89 1.56 21.92
C LEU A 677 -17.71 2.59 23.04
N GLN A 678 -18.46 2.38 24.14
CA GLN A 678 -18.20 3.06 25.39
C GLN A 678 -17.02 2.36 26.03
N ILE A 679 -15.93 3.10 26.17
CA ILE A 679 -14.80 2.65 26.95
C ILE A 679 -15.29 2.59 28.40
N VAL A 680 -15.20 1.43 29.03
CA VAL A 680 -15.61 1.29 30.43
C VAL A 680 -14.75 2.25 31.26
N PRO A 681 -15.35 3.22 32.00
CA PRO A 681 -14.57 4.16 32.81
C PRO A 681 -13.78 3.40 33.86
N ILE A 682 -12.47 3.54 33.85
CA ILE A 682 -11.61 3.05 34.92
C ILE A 682 -11.66 4.12 36.02
N PRO A 683 -12.12 3.81 37.25
CA PRO A 683 -11.98 4.75 38.36
C PRO A 683 -10.49 5.03 38.57
N GLU A 684 -10.09 6.30 38.54
CA GLU A 684 -8.70 6.70 38.78
C GLU A 684 -8.23 6.14 40.12
N GLU A 685 -7.13 5.37 40.10
CA GLU A 685 -6.42 5.02 41.32
C GLU A 685 -5.85 6.30 41.96
N PRO A 686 -5.84 6.42 43.30
CA PRO A 686 -5.19 7.55 43.95
C PRO A 686 -3.71 7.61 43.52
N MET A 687 -3.27 8.80 43.11
CA MET A 687 -1.96 9.18 42.57
C MET A 687 -0.70 8.71 43.36
N SER A 688 -0.86 8.00 44.48
CA SER A 688 0.25 7.53 45.32
C SER A 688 0.98 6.30 44.78
N ASP A 689 0.32 5.42 44.01
CA ASP A 689 0.97 4.19 43.50
C ASP A 689 1.60 4.38 42.11
N SER A 690 1.16 5.37 41.33
CA SER A 690 1.72 5.68 40.01
C SER A 690 3.12 6.31 40.04
N LEU A 691 3.58 6.81 41.20
CA LEU A 691 4.91 7.41 41.34
C LEU A 691 6.05 6.39 41.55
N LYS A 692 5.75 5.12 41.79
CA LYS A 692 6.78 4.07 41.92
C LYS A 692 7.24 3.48 40.58
N ASP A 693 6.41 3.59 39.54
CA ASP A 693 6.70 3.06 38.20
C ASP A 693 7.27 4.13 37.23
N VAL A 694 7.45 5.37 37.70
CA VAL A 694 7.91 6.51 36.88
C VAL A 694 9.43 6.73 36.91
N GLU A 695 10.18 5.96 37.72
CA GLU A 695 11.65 6.07 37.72
C GLU A 695 12.33 5.53 36.43
N ASP A 696 11.60 4.85 35.54
CA ASP A 696 12.14 4.30 34.28
C ASP A 696 11.73 5.04 32.99
N LEU A 697 11.01 6.17 33.10
CA LEU A 697 10.67 7.02 31.94
C LEU A 697 11.05 8.47 32.21
N SER A 698 12.27 8.81 31.84
CA SER A 698 12.78 10.18 31.83
C SER A 698 12.01 11.08 30.86
N LEU A 699 10.90 11.66 31.32
CA LEU A 699 10.22 12.79 30.69
C LEU A 699 10.57 14.05 31.48
N ARG A 700 11.62 14.76 31.04
CA ARG A 700 11.91 16.12 31.49
C ARG A 700 10.96 17.08 30.79
N PHE A 701 9.88 17.46 31.45
CA PHE A 701 9.14 18.67 31.09
C PHE A 701 9.86 19.88 31.69
N SER A 702 10.41 20.73 30.83
CA SER A 702 10.89 22.06 31.21
C SER A 702 9.71 23.02 31.15
N VAL A 703 9.25 23.51 32.28
CA VAL A 703 8.31 24.63 32.36
C VAL A 703 9.04 25.76 33.08
N ASP A 704 9.68 26.63 32.29
CA ASP A 704 10.11 27.95 32.77
C ASP A 704 8.88 28.87 32.73
N GLY A 705 8.53 29.40 33.90
CA GLY A 705 7.43 30.35 34.08
C GLY A 705 7.57 31.07 35.41
N ASP A 706 8.31 32.17 35.40
CA ASP A 706 8.52 33.11 36.50
C ASP A 706 7.20 33.61 37.11
N PHE A 707 7.02 33.47 38.42
CA PHE A 707 6.12 34.31 39.21
C PHE A 707 6.79 34.73 40.54
N LYS A 708 7.11 36.02 40.64
CA LYS A 708 7.48 36.70 41.90
C LYS A 708 6.22 37.31 42.55
N HIS A 709 5.85 36.89 43.76
CA HIS A 709 5.88 37.74 44.98
C HIS A 709 5.22 37.10 46.22
N ASN A 710 6.04 36.99 47.28
CA ASN A 710 5.85 37.07 48.73
C ASN A 710 4.44 36.95 49.38
N SER A 711 4.23 35.87 50.13
CA SER A 711 3.96 35.91 51.59
C SER A 711 4.12 34.52 52.20
N GLU A 712 4.95 34.40 53.24
CA GLU A 712 5.30 33.14 53.91
C GLU A 712 4.11 32.56 54.69
N LEU A 713 3.64 31.40 54.25
CA LEU A 713 2.99 30.39 55.07
C LEU A 713 3.34 29.02 54.50
N ASP A 714 3.95 28.20 55.34
CA ASP A 714 4.63 26.93 55.03
C ASP A 714 3.78 25.99 54.16
N ALA A 715 4.21 25.79 52.91
CA ALA A 715 3.54 24.96 51.92
C ALA A 715 3.44 23.49 52.35
N ALA A 716 4.37 23.02 53.20
CA ALA A 716 4.39 21.66 53.72
C ALA A 716 3.20 21.39 54.67
N THR A 717 2.74 22.41 55.39
CA THR A 717 1.65 22.29 56.38
C THR A 717 0.29 22.24 55.68
N ARG A 718 0.09 23.06 54.64
CA ARG A 718 -1.12 22.96 53.79
C ARG A 718 -1.20 21.64 53.05
N GLN A 719 -0.07 21.11 52.59
CA GLN A 719 -0.04 19.83 51.89
C GLN A 719 -0.37 18.67 52.84
N ARG A 720 0.08 18.71 54.10
CA ARG A 720 -0.33 17.74 55.14
C ARG A 720 -1.80 17.83 55.49
N GLU A 721 -2.33 19.03 55.72
CA GLU A 721 -3.76 19.21 56.04
C GLU A 721 -4.67 18.79 54.87
N LEU A 722 -4.25 19.03 53.63
CA LEU A 722 -4.96 18.57 52.44
C LEU A 722 -4.95 17.04 52.33
N ILE A 723 -3.81 16.40 52.59
CA ILE A 723 -3.68 14.94 52.62
C ILE A 723 -4.52 14.34 53.75
N GLU A 724 -4.54 14.93 54.94
CA GLU A 724 -5.37 14.47 56.06
C GLU A 724 -6.87 14.64 55.80
N ALA A 725 -7.27 15.73 55.15
CA ALA A 725 -8.66 15.99 54.77
C ALA A 725 -9.15 15.00 53.69
N ILE A 726 -8.30 14.67 52.70
CA ILE A 726 -8.57 13.67 51.67
C ILE A 726 -8.65 12.27 52.28
N THR A 727 -7.77 11.96 53.23
CA THR A 727 -7.74 10.65 53.91
C THR A 727 -8.97 10.46 54.81
N LYS A 728 -9.46 11.51 55.48
CA LYS A 728 -10.70 11.47 56.25
C LYS A 728 -11.95 11.32 55.35
N MET A 729 -11.99 11.96 54.18
CA MET A 729 -13.10 11.79 53.22
C MET A 729 -13.14 10.39 52.59
N ALA A 730 -11.99 9.72 52.40
CA ALA A 730 -11.94 8.35 51.91
C ALA A 730 -12.47 7.31 52.92
N SER A 731 -12.40 7.62 54.22
CA SER A 731 -12.82 6.72 55.30
C SER A 731 -14.33 6.67 55.58
N SER A 732 -15.12 7.63 55.05
CA SER A 732 -16.57 7.73 55.33
C SER A 732 -17.48 7.08 54.29
N ASN A 733 -16.93 6.53 53.20
CA ASN A 733 -17.69 5.89 52.12
C ASN A 733 -17.42 4.37 51.98
N SER A 734 -17.13 3.69 53.08
CA SER A 734 -17.05 2.22 53.11
C SER A 734 -18.44 1.60 53.26
N ASN A 735 -19.30 1.71 52.24
CA ASN A 735 -20.42 0.79 52.00
C ASN A 735 -21.08 1.06 50.64
N ALA A 736 -20.44 0.61 49.58
CA ALA A 736 -21.10 0.26 48.32
C ALA A 736 -20.36 -0.97 47.76
N GLY A 737 -21.09 -2.06 47.51
CA GLY A 737 -20.53 -3.33 47.02
C GLY A 737 -19.62 -3.10 45.81
N ALA A 738 -18.42 -3.69 45.83
CA ALA A 738 -17.46 -3.60 44.75
C ALA A 738 -18.03 -4.28 43.50
N THR A 739 -18.62 -3.50 42.59
CA THR A 739 -19.04 -3.97 41.28
C THR A 739 -17.79 -4.44 40.52
N TYR A 740 -17.74 -5.71 40.16
CA TYR A 740 -16.67 -6.34 39.39
C TYR A 740 -16.52 -5.66 38.02
N CYS A 741 -15.32 -5.14 37.70
CA CYS A 741 -15.01 -4.54 36.40
C CYS A 741 -13.65 -5.05 35.90
N PRO A 742 -13.57 -5.73 34.73
CA PRO A 742 -12.32 -6.20 34.14
C PRO A 742 -11.28 -5.09 33.89
N GLY A 743 -11.72 -3.83 33.70
CA GLY A 743 -10.82 -2.67 33.54
C GLY A 743 -9.95 -2.33 34.77
N ARG A 744 -10.18 -3.00 35.92
CA ARG A 744 -9.34 -2.86 37.13
C ARG A 744 -8.17 -3.85 37.18
N ARG A 745 -8.07 -4.79 36.22
CA ARG A 745 -6.99 -5.78 36.19
C ARG A 745 -5.70 -5.10 35.74
N GLN A 746 -4.60 -5.35 36.46
CA GLN A 746 -3.29 -4.78 36.12
C GLN A 746 -2.67 -5.46 34.88
N ARG A 747 -2.98 -6.75 34.67
CA ARG A 747 -2.51 -7.56 33.53
C ARG A 747 -3.59 -8.53 33.08
N LEU A 748 -3.51 -8.95 31.82
CA LEU A 748 -4.45 -9.90 31.20
C LEU A 748 -3.69 -11.13 30.69
N PHE A 749 -4.09 -12.31 31.16
CA PHE A 749 -3.56 -13.59 30.69
C PHE A 749 -4.58 -14.19 29.71
N VAL A 750 -4.16 -14.38 28.47
CA VAL A 750 -4.99 -14.84 27.37
C VAL A 750 -4.53 -16.24 26.97
N ILE A 751 -5.40 -17.24 27.17
CA ILE A 751 -5.14 -18.63 26.82
C ILE A 751 -5.74 -18.86 25.43
N ALA A 752 -4.89 -19.06 24.41
CA ALA A 752 -5.29 -19.24 23.02
C ALA A 752 -4.82 -20.60 22.46
N VAL A 753 -4.98 -21.66 23.25
CA VAL A 753 -4.53 -23.02 22.90
C VAL A 753 -5.71 -23.97 22.81
N ASP A 754 -5.94 -24.48 21.61
CA ASP A 754 -6.87 -25.57 21.35
C ASP A 754 -6.09 -26.90 21.38
N CYS A 755 -6.39 -27.80 22.32
CA CYS A 755 -5.69 -29.07 22.48
C CYS A 755 -6.52 -30.23 21.94
N TYR A 756 -6.00 -30.92 20.93
CA TYR A 756 -6.67 -32.03 20.26
C TYR A 756 -5.69 -33.10 19.77
N ASP A 757 -6.20 -34.31 19.55
CA ASP A 757 -5.47 -35.44 18.99
C ASP A 757 -5.48 -35.44 17.44
N GLN A 758 -4.91 -36.48 16.83
CA GLN A 758 -4.85 -36.64 15.37
C GLN A 758 -6.23 -36.74 14.68
N ASN A 759 -7.29 -37.07 15.42
CA ASN A 759 -8.66 -37.14 14.91
C ASN A 759 -9.42 -35.82 15.12
N GLY A 760 -8.82 -34.84 15.81
CA GLY A 760 -9.47 -33.59 16.17
C GLY A 760 -10.29 -33.65 17.47
N ASP A 761 -10.15 -34.72 18.26
CA ASP A 761 -10.83 -34.90 19.53
C ASP A 761 -10.04 -34.24 20.67
N GLY A 762 -10.74 -33.64 21.63
CA GLY A 762 -10.12 -32.86 22.72
C GLY A 762 -9.32 -33.74 23.69
N THR A 763 -8.14 -33.27 24.10
CA THR A 763 -7.24 -33.99 25.01
C THR A 763 -7.28 -33.44 26.45
N GLN A 764 -6.82 -34.24 27.41
CA GLN A 764 -6.69 -33.80 28.82
C GLN A 764 -5.64 -32.69 29.01
N THR A 765 -4.71 -32.54 28.06
CA THR A 765 -3.70 -31.47 28.01
C THR A 765 -4.31 -30.08 28.18
N PHE A 766 -5.52 -29.85 27.67
CA PHE A 766 -6.26 -28.59 27.84
C PHE A 766 -6.47 -28.24 29.32
N GLN A 767 -6.87 -29.23 30.13
CA GLN A 767 -7.13 -29.05 31.56
C GLN A 767 -5.82 -28.79 32.31
N GLU A 768 -4.76 -29.52 31.96
CA GLU A 768 -3.42 -29.34 32.53
C GLU A 768 -2.87 -27.93 32.29
N ILE A 769 -2.99 -27.41 31.06
CA ILE A 769 -2.53 -26.07 30.69
C ILE A 769 -3.30 -25.01 31.49
N ILE A 770 -4.63 -25.08 31.54
CA ILE A 770 -5.45 -24.09 32.27
C ILE A 770 -5.06 -24.07 33.76
N MET A 771 -4.97 -25.24 34.39
CA MET A 771 -4.58 -25.32 35.81
C MET A 771 -3.18 -24.74 36.03
N SER A 772 -2.24 -25.04 35.14
CA SER A 772 -0.85 -24.63 35.28
C SER A 772 -0.66 -23.13 35.06
N VAL A 773 -1.33 -22.54 34.06
CA VAL A 773 -1.32 -21.08 33.82
C VAL A 773 -1.92 -20.33 35.01
N LYS A 774 -3.08 -20.79 35.55
CA LYS A 774 -3.69 -20.13 36.71
C LYS A 774 -2.85 -20.26 37.97
N LYS A 775 -2.19 -21.40 38.17
CA LYS A 775 -1.27 -21.61 39.30
C LYS A 775 0.00 -20.78 39.16
N ALA A 776 0.55 -20.64 37.96
CA ALA A 776 1.69 -19.76 37.71
C ALA A 776 1.33 -18.28 37.96
N ALA A 777 0.14 -17.86 37.52
CA ALA A 777 -0.34 -16.50 37.77
C ALA A 777 -0.53 -16.21 39.27
N SER A 778 -1.07 -17.16 40.04
CA SER A 778 -1.26 -16.97 41.49
C SER A 778 0.05 -16.95 42.27
N LEU A 779 1.05 -17.75 41.87
CA LEU A 779 2.39 -17.74 42.46
C LEU A 779 3.13 -16.43 42.21
N GLY A 780 2.97 -15.83 41.02
CA GLY A 780 3.69 -14.62 40.64
C GLY A 780 3.02 -13.29 41.04
N PHE A 781 1.69 -13.19 41.05
CA PHE A 781 1.01 -11.87 41.06
C PHE A 781 0.00 -11.65 42.18
N GLY A 782 -0.32 -12.68 42.98
CA GLY A 782 -1.39 -12.63 43.97
C GLY A 782 -2.79 -12.70 43.37
N GLN A 783 -3.79 -13.06 44.20
CA GLN A 783 -5.17 -13.21 43.75
C GLN A 783 -5.80 -11.86 43.38
N GLY A 784 -6.48 -11.80 42.23
CA GLY A 784 -7.31 -10.66 41.84
C GLY A 784 -6.64 -9.59 40.97
N ARG A 785 -5.32 -9.60 40.78
CA ARG A 785 -4.60 -8.61 39.94
C ARG A 785 -4.55 -8.98 38.45
N VAL A 786 -4.61 -10.28 38.14
CA VAL A 786 -4.57 -10.82 36.77
C VAL A 786 -5.99 -11.18 36.32
N GLY A 787 -6.38 -10.70 35.14
CA GLY A 787 -7.59 -11.16 34.45
C GLY A 787 -7.30 -12.33 33.51
N PHE A 788 -8.30 -13.15 33.22
CA PHE A 788 -8.17 -14.33 32.36
C PHE A 788 -9.14 -14.28 31.18
N VAL A 789 -8.62 -14.48 29.98
CA VAL A 789 -9.41 -14.61 28.74
C VAL A 789 -9.09 -15.93 28.07
N LEU A 790 -10.12 -16.62 27.58
CA LEU A 790 -9.98 -17.84 26.78
C LEU A 790 -10.33 -17.53 25.32
N LEU A 791 -9.44 -17.86 24.38
CA LEU A 791 -9.69 -17.78 22.94
C LEU A 791 -9.67 -19.21 22.36
N THR A 792 -10.78 -19.67 21.78
CA THR A 792 -10.90 -21.04 21.24
C THR A 792 -11.63 -21.07 19.91
N SER A 793 -11.28 -22.06 19.07
CA SER A 793 -12.03 -22.38 17.86
C SER A 793 -13.31 -23.18 18.12
N SER A 794 -13.49 -23.71 19.33
CA SER A 794 -14.63 -24.55 19.71
C SER A 794 -15.90 -23.74 19.97
N SER A 795 -17.06 -24.41 19.94
CA SER A 795 -18.32 -23.78 20.35
C SER A 795 -18.39 -23.60 21.88
N LEU A 796 -19.31 -22.77 22.37
CA LEU A 796 -19.52 -22.63 23.81
C LEU A 796 -19.87 -23.97 24.48
N GLN A 797 -20.71 -24.79 23.82
CA GLN A 797 -21.11 -26.10 24.36
C GLN A 797 -19.93 -27.07 24.48
N GLU A 798 -19.06 -27.09 23.47
CA GLU A 798 -17.83 -27.88 23.46
C GLU A 798 -16.86 -27.39 24.55
N THR A 799 -16.74 -26.07 24.70
CA THR A 799 -15.90 -25.43 25.72
C THR A 799 -16.38 -25.78 27.12
N VAL A 800 -17.66 -25.57 27.42
CA VAL A 800 -18.26 -25.93 28.72
C VAL A 800 -18.09 -27.43 28.99
N LYS A 801 -18.21 -28.30 27.98
CA LYS A 801 -17.95 -29.74 28.13
C LYS A 801 -16.48 -30.03 28.49
N ALA A 802 -15.52 -29.33 27.89
CA ALA A 802 -14.10 -29.48 28.22
C ALA A 802 -13.79 -29.08 29.68
N PHE A 803 -14.56 -28.13 30.24
CA PHE A 803 -14.45 -27.71 31.64
C PHE A 803 -15.11 -28.66 32.65
N LYS A 804 -16.02 -29.58 32.25
CA LYS A 804 -16.75 -30.48 33.20
C LYS A 804 -15.88 -31.44 34.02
N GLY A 805 -14.57 -31.51 33.76
CA GLY A 805 -13.59 -32.26 34.57
C GLY A 805 -12.42 -31.41 35.09
N CYS A 806 -12.44 -30.10 34.88
CA CYS A 806 -11.41 -29.18 35.36
C CYS A 806 -11.76 -28.68 36.77
N GLN A 807 -10.76 -28.48 37.63
CA GLN A 807 -10.97 -27.86 38.95
C GLN A 807 -11.34 -26.37 38.85
N VAL A 808 -11.08 -25.76 37.69
CA VAL A 808 -11.34 -24.34 37.41
C VAL A 808 -12.72 -24.19 36.78
N SER A 809 -13.54 -23.28 37.29
CA SER A 809 -14.83 -22.94 36.68
C SER A 809 -14.64 -21.97 35.51
N ILE A 810 -15.51 -22.09 34.49
CA ILE A 810 -15.58 -21.12 33.37
C ILE A 810 -15.97 -19.71 33.86
N GLU A 811 -16.69 -19.61 34.98
CA GLU A 811 -17.12 -18.34 35.59
C GLU A 811 -15.94 -17.52 36.13
N GLU A 812 -14.77 -18.14 36.30
CA GLU A 812 -13.56 -17.45 36.74
C GLU A 812 -12.83 -16.71 35.60
N PHE A 813 -13.33 -16.79 34.35
CA PHE A 813 -12.78 -16.06 33.21
C PHE A 813 -13.51 -14.72 33.01
N ASP A 814 -12.74 -13.67 32.74
CA ASP A 814 -13.25 -12.33 32.44
C ASP A 814 -13.97 -12.29 31.09
N ALA A 815 -13.48 -13.03 30.09
CA ALA A 815 -14.15 -13.24 28.81
C ALA A 815 -13.77 -14.59 28.19
N VAL A 816 -14.69 -15.15 27.41
CA VAL A 816 -14.48 -16.37 26.62
C VAL A 816 -14.90 -16.07 25.18
N VAL A 817 -13.98 -16.27 24.24
CA VAL A 817 -14.19 -16.09 22.81
C VAL A 817 -14.20 -17.46 22.14
N CYS A 818 -15.31 -17.78 21.50
CA CYS A 818 -15.55 -19.08 20.86
C CYS A 818 -15.56 -18.96 19.33
N LYS A 819 -15.65 -20.12 18.66
CA LYS A 819 -15.89 -20.27 17.22
C LYS A 819 -14.93 -19.44 16.36
N SER A 820 -13.65 -19.48 16.70
CA SER A 820 -12.57 -18.79 15.97
C SER A 820 -12.73 -17.26 15.97
N GLY A 821 -13.35 -16.70 17.01
CA GLY A 821 -13.48 -15.24 17.15
C GLY A 821 -14.83 -14.66 16.70
N SER A 822 -15.83 -15.47 16.40
CA SER A 822 -17.15 -14.98 15.98
C SER A 822 -18.14 -14.77 17.13
N GLU A 823 -17.88 -15.35 18.30
CA GLU A 823 -18.79 -15.27 19.46
C GLU A 823 -17.97 -14.92 20.70
N MET A 824 -18.51 -14.03 21.54
CA MET A 824 -17.87 -13.56 22.76
C MET A 824 -18.85 -13.65 23.92
N TYR A 825 -18.36 -14.09 25.08
CA TYR A 825 -19.14 -14.34 26.29
C TYR A 825 -18.43 -13.73 27.49
N TYR A 826 -19.20 -13.29 28.48
CA TYR A 826 -18.70 -12.76 29.75
C TYR A 826 -19.24 -13.60 30.92
N PRO A 827 -18.59 -14.73 31.26
CA PRO A 827 -19.13 -15.74 32.18
C PRO A 827 -19.56 -15.21 33.55
N TRP A 828 -18.91 -14.17 34.06
CA TRP A 828 -19.22 -13.52 35.33
C TRP A 828 -20.55 -12.73 35.32
N ARG A 829 -21.08 -12.41 34.14
CA ARG A 829 -22.37 -11.71 33.97
C ARG A 829 -23.47 -12.70 33.63
N ASP A 830 -23.34 -13.34 32.47
CA ASP A 830 -24.22 -14.35 31.94
C ASP A 830 -23.46 -15.12 30.83
N LEU A 831 -23.90 -16.35 30.52
CA LEU A 831 -23.34 -17.12 29.41
C LEU A 831 -24.05 -16.82 28.07
N ALA A 832 -24.60 -15.61 27.91
CA ALA A 832 -25.19 -15.18 26.63
C ALA A 832 -24.12 -14.52 25.75
N ALA A 833 -24.30 -14.65 24.43
CA ALA A 833 -23.41 -14.03 23.46
C ALA A 833 -23.54 -12.49 23.53
N ASP A 834 -22.41 -11.78 23.47
CA ASP A 834 -22.40 -10.33 23.50
C ASP A 834 -22.94 -9.75 22.18
N ALA A 835 -24.14 -9.18 22.25
CA ALA A 835 -24.83 -8.61 21.10
C ALA A 835 -24.07 -7.43 20.47
N ASP A 836 -23.26 -6.71 21.24
CA ASP A 836 -22.48 -5.56 20.74
C ASP A 836 -21.29 -6.03 19.89
N PHE A 837 -20.59 -7.07 20.33
CA PHE A 837 -19.54 -7.73 19.56
C PHE A 837 -20.11 -8.39 18.31
N GLU A 838 -21.26 -9.07 18.42
CA GLU A 838 -21.96 -9.65 17.27
C GLU A 838 -22.31 -8.58 16.22
N SER A 839 -22.85 -7.44 16.65
CA SER A 839 -23.14 -6.29 15.78
C SER A 839 -21.87 -5.67 15.19
N HIS A 840 -20.76 -5.70 15.93
CA HIS A 840 -19.47 -5.14 15.51
C HIS A 840 -18.85 -5.91 14.34
N ILE A 841 -18.93 -7.24 14.38
CA ILE A 841 -18.36 -8.11 13.33
C ILE A 841 -19.31 -8.38 12.16
N GLU A 842 -20.61 -8.11 12.30
CA GLU A 842 -21.65 -8.38 11.28
C GLU A 842 -21.43 -7.61 9.96
N TYR A 843 -20.61 -6.57 9.97
CA TYR A 843 -20.42 -5.71 8.81
C TYR A 843 -20.07 -6.49 7.53
N ARG A 844 -20.98 -6.43 6.54
CA ARG A 844 -20.88 -7.11 5.23
C ARG A 844 -20.82 -8.63 5.30
N TRP A 845 -21.27 -9.22 6.40
CA TRP A 845 -21.36 -10.67 6.51
C TRP A 845 -22.28 -11.24 5.40
N PRO A 846 -21.81 -12.17 4.56
CA PRO A 846 -22.63 -12.64 3.44
C PRO A 846 -23.77 -13.59 3.81
N GLY A 847 -23.75 -14.13 5.04
CA GLY A 847 -24.76 -15.04 5.55
C GLY A 847 -24.95 -16.28 4.68
N GLU A 848 -26.20 -16.64 4.42
CA GLU A 848 -26.57 -17.88 3.73
C GLU A 848 -25.93 -18.04 2.34
N ASN A 849 -25.59 -16.93 1.67
CA ASN A 849 -24.99 -16.95 0.33
C ASN A 849 -23.55 -17.49 0.33
N VAL A 850 -22.79 -17.25 1.41
CA VAL A 850 -21.47 -17.89 1.54
C VAL A 850 -21.62 -19.33 2.03
N ARG A 851 -22.66 -19.61 2.83
CA ARG A 851 -22.93 -20.93 3.41
C ARG A 851 -23.09 -22.02 2.35
N SER A 852 -23.83 -21.74 1.27
CA SER A 852 -24.06 -22.68 0.18
C SER A 852 -22.87 -22.80 -0.79
N MET A 853 -22.04 -21.76 -0.87
CA MET A 853 -20.95 -21.68 -1.86
C MET A 853 -19.64 -22.31 -1.38
N VAL A 854 -19.35 -22.26 -0.08
CA VAL A 854 -18.08 -22.77 0.47
C VAL A 854 -17.87 -24.26 0.19
N PRO A 855 -18.83 -25.17 0.43
CA PRO A 855 -18.64 -26.60 0.13
C PRO A 855 -18.27 -26.85 -1.33
N ARG A 856 -18.94 -26.15 -2.26
CA ARG A 856 -18.70 -26.26 -3.71
C ARG A 856 -17.29 -25.81 -4.11
N LEU A 857 -16.80 -24.74 -3.49
CA LEU A 857 -15.49 -24.17 -3.81
C LEU A 857 -14.34 -24.83 -3.05
N ALA A 858 -14.59 -25.47 -1.91
CA ALA A 858 -13.55 -26.05 -1.08
C ALA A 858 -13.03 -27.41 -1.60
N ILE A 859 -13.82 -28.14 -2.40
CA ILE A 859 -13.47 -29.49 -2.92
C ILE A 859 -12.64 -29.40 -4.22
N LEU A 860 -11.42 -29.96 -4.23
CA LEU A 860 -10.54 -29.99 -5.42
C LEU A 860 -11.15 -30.77 -6.59
N GLU A 861 -10.64 -30.53 -7.81
CA GLU A 861 -11.07 -31.28 -9.01
C GLU A 861 -10.88 -32.80 -8.79
N GLY A 862 -11.98 -33.56 -8.87
CA GLY A 862 -12.01 -35.00 -8.63
C GLY A 862 -12.18 -35.43 -7.16
N GLY A 863 -12.51 -34.51 -6.25
CA GLY A 863 -13.04 -34.85 -4.91
C GLY A 863 -14.53 -35.20 -4.94
N ALA A 864 -15.01 -35.88 -3.90
CA ALA A 864 -16.42 -36.27 -3.79
C ALA A 864 -17.26 -35.13 -3.22
N GLU A 865 -18.52 -34.98 -3.65
CA GLU A 865 -19.41 -33.92 -3.16
C GLU A 865 -19.68 -34.01 -1.65
N ASP A 866 -19.54 -35.20 -1.05
CA ASP A 866 -19.75 -35.46 0.37
C ASP A 866 -18.46 -35.38 1.21
N ASP A 867 -17.34 -34.93 0.63
CA ASP A 867 -16.06 -34.73 1.34
C ASP A 867 -16.14 -33.60 2.38
N ILE A 868 -16.99 -32.60 2.13
CA ILE A 868 -17.25 -31.47 3.03
C ILE A 868 -18.76 -31.38 3.25
N THR A 869 -19.18 -31.58 4.50
CA THR A 869 -20.59 -31.53 4.88
C THR A 869 -20.81 -30.50 5.97
N GLU A 870 -21.97 -29.87 5.98
CA GLU A 870 -22.26 -28.87 7.01
C GLU A 870 -22.40 -29.51 8.39
N TYR A 871 -21.74 -28.92 9.38
CA TYR A 871 -21.84 -29.31 10.78
C TYR A 871 -22.77 -28.39 11.56
N GLY A 872 -24.08 -28.63 11.42
CA GLY A 872 -25.13 -27.83 12.06
C GLY A 872 -25.03 -27.72 13.59
N GLY A 873 -24.35 -28.65 14.27
CA GLY A 873 -24.14 -28.63 15.72
C GLY A 873 -23.18 -27.54 16.22
N SER A 874 -22.33 -26.98 15.35
CA SER A 874 -21.42 -25.87 15.69
C SER A 874 -21.71 -24.59 14.90
N SER A 875 -22.47 -24.66 13.80
CA SER A 875 -22.89 -23.49 13.05
C SER A 875 -23.74 -22.52 13.90
N SER A 876 -23.56 -21.22 13.67
CA SER A 876 -24.42 -20.14 14.15
C SER A 876 -24.62 -19.10 13.05
N SER A 877 -25.36 -18.04 13.39
CA SER A 877 -25.59 -16.88 12.54
C SER A 877 -24.31 -16.21 12.03
N ARG A 878 -23.22 -16.22 12.81
CA ARG A 878 -21.93 -15.55 12.49
C ARG A 878 -20.76 -16.54 12.37
N CYS A 879 -21.02 -17.85 12.31
CA CYS A 879 -20.00 -18.85 12.01
C CYS A 879 -20.64 -20.07 11.34
N TYR A 880 -20.22 -20.39 10.12
CA TYR A 880 -20.63 -21.63 9.46
C TYR A 880 -19.51 -22.66 9.60
N SER A 881 -19.82 -23.79 10.21
CA SER A 881 -18.87 -24.88 10.44
C SER A 881 -19.16 -26.04 9.50
N TYR A 882 -18.12 -26.62 8.91
CA TYR A 882 -18.20 -27.78 8.03
C TYR A 882 -17.27 -28.88 8.52
N ASN A 883 -17.75 -30.13 8.50
CA ASN A 883 -16.94 -31.31 8.73
C ASN A 883 -16.22 -31.71 7.44
N VAL A 884 -14.94 -32.01 7.58
CA VAL A 884 -14.05 -32.44 6.50
C VAL A 884 -13.69 -33.90 6.75
N LYS A 885 -13.96 -34.77 5.79
CA LYS A 885 -13.63 -36.19 5.92
C LYS A 885 -12.11 -36.40 5.95
N PRO A 886 -11.60 -37.35 6.76
CA PRO A 886 -10.19 -37.72 6.71
C PRO A 886 -9.78 -38.16 5.30
N GLY A 887 -8.71 -37.56 4.76
CA GLY A 887 -8.21 -37.84 3.41
C GLY A 887 -8.95 -37.12 2.27
N ALA A 888 -9.91 -36.26 2.57
CA ALA A 888 -10.59 -35.40 1.59
C ALA A 888 -9.58 -34.50 0.84
N LYS A 889 -9.78 -34.34 -0.47
CA LYS A 889 -8.96 -33.44 -1.29
C LYS A 889 -9.51 -32.02 -1.20
N THR A 890 -9.13 -31.30 -0.15
CA THR A 890 -9.57 -29.93 0.09
C THR A 890 -8.56 -28.88 -0.38
N ARG A 891 -9.06 -27.69 -0.71
CA ARG A 891 -8.23 -26.52 -1.03
C ARG A 891 -7.63 -25.91 0.23
N ARG A 892 -6.47 -25.28 0.07
CA ARG A 892 -5.84 -24.45 1.12
C ARG A 892 -6.58 -23.11 1.28
N ILE A 893 -6.40 -22.47 2.43
CA ILE A 893 -7.11 -21.24 2.81
C ILE A 893 -6.91 -20.12 1.78
N ASP A 894 -5.67 -19.86 1.35
CA ASP A 894 -5.36 -18.79 0.39
C ASP A 894 -6.13 -18.96 -0.93
N ASP A 895 -6.20 -20.20 -1.44
CA ASP A 895 -6.83 -20.55 -2.72
C ASP A 895 -8.37 -20.46 -2.64
N LEU A 896 -8.95 -20.85 -1.50
CA LEU A 896 -10.38 -20.74 -1.23
C LEU A 896 -10.79 -19.27 -1.04
N ARG A 897 -10.01 -18.51 -0.25
CA ARG A 897 -10.21 -17.06 -0.04
C ARG A 897 -10.17 -16.31 -1.37
N GLN A 898 -9.20 -16.63 -2.23
CA GLN A 898 -9.09 -16.05 -3.56
C GLN A 898 -10.36 -16.23 -4.41
N ARG A 899 -10.92 -17.45 -4.44
CA ARG A 899 -12.15 -17.76 -5.20
C ARG A 899 -13.39 -17.07 -4.65
N LEU A 900 -13.49 -16.93 -3.34
CA LEU A 900 -14.55 -16.16 -2.69
C LEU A 900 -14.42 -14.67 -3.03
N ARG A 901 -13.19 -14.12 -3.03
CA ARG A 901 -12.92 -12.72 -3.39
C ARG A 901 -13.38 -12.38 -4.81
N MET A 902 -13.07 -13.24 -5.78
CA MET A 902 -13.48 -13.07 -7.19
C MET A 902 -15.01 -13.00 -7.38
N ARG A 903 -15.77 -13.62 -6.47
CA ARG A 903 -17.24 -13.58 -6.46
C ARG A 903 -17.78 -12.40 -5.63
N GLY A 904 -16.93 -11.69 -4.90
CA GLY A 904 -17.32 -10.57 -4.03
C GLY A 904 -17.75 -10.98 -2.63
N PHE A 905 -17.47 -12.20 -2.18
CA PHE A 905 -17.66 -12.57 -0.77
C PHE A 905 -16.44 -12.14 0.05
N ARG A 906 -16.70 -11.65 1.27
CA ARG A 906 -15.68 -11.15 2.21
C ARG A 906 -15.88 -11.85 3.56
N CYS A 907 -14.94 -12.72 3.91
CA CYS A 907 -14.99 -13.55 5.11
C CYS A 907 -13.61 -14.11 5.44
N ASN A 908 -13.44 -14.57 6.68
CA ASN A 908 -12.30 -15.35 7.11
C ASN A 908 -12.64 -16.83 7.13
N LEU A 909 -11.61 -17.65 6.94
CA LEU A 909 -11.70 -19.10 6.82
C LEU A 909 -10.63 -19.71 7.72
N PHE A 910 -11.01 -20.70 8.52
CA PHE A 910 -10.09 -21.37 9.44
C PHE A 910 -10.27 -22.88 9.40
N TYR A 911 -9.21 -23.62 9.09
CA TYR A 911 -9.17 -25.06 9.37
C TYR A 911 -8.77 -25.26 10.83
N THR A 912 -9.55 -26.08 11.51
CA THR A 912 -9.49 -26.32 12.96
C THR A 912 -9.50 -27.82 13.24
N ARG A 913 -9.01 -28.22 14.41
CA ARG A 913 -9.02 -29.63 14.88
C ARG A 913 -8.35 -30.60 13.89
N ALA A 914 -7.05 -30.43 13.66
CA ALA A 914 -6.27 -31.25 12.72
C ALA A 914 -6.90 -31.31 11.31
N ALA A 915 -7.38 -30.16 10.82
CA ALA A 915 -8.07 -30.00 9.53
C ALA A 915 -9.40 -30.79 9.36
N SER A 916 -9.96 -31.33 10.45
CA SER A 916 -11.26 -32.03 10.41
C SER A 916 -12.47 -31.09 10.34
N ARG A 917 -12.28 -29.79 10.64
CA ARG A 917 -13.35 -28.79 10.62
C ARG A 917 -12.92 -27.51 9.92
N LEU A 918 -13.76 -26.99 9.02
CA LEU A 918 -13.61 -25.69 8.39
C LEU A 918 -14.64 -24.71 8.97
N ASN A 919 -14.18 -23.62 9.58
CA ASN A 919 -15.02 -22.52 10.05
C ASN A 919 -14.96 -21.34 9.07
N VAL A 920 -16.12 -20.76 8.78
CA VAL A 920 -16.27 -19.55 7.96
C VAL A 920 -16.91 -18.47 8.82
N VAL A 921 -16.21 -17.35 9.00
CA VAL A 921 -16.63 -16.27 9.91
C VAL A 921 -16.54 -14.90 9.21
N PRO A 922 -17.18 -13.85 9.75
CA PRO A 922 -17.11 -12.51 9.19
C PRO A 922 -15.68 -11.99 8.97
N LEU A 923 -15.50 -11.07 8.02
CA LEU A 923 -14.19 -10.52 7.65
C LEU A 923 -13.39 -9.96 8.84
N PHE A 924 -14.08 -9.37 9.82
CA PHE A 924 -13.46 -8.76 11.01
C PHE A 924 -13.54 -9.64 12.25
N ALA A 925 -13.94 -10.90 12.09
CA ALA A 925 -13.92 -11.88 13.17
C ALA A 925 -12.64 -12.73 13.07
N SER A 926 -11.86 -12.72 14.15
CA SER A 926 -10.74 -13.62 14.41
C SER A 926 -10.41 -13.60 15.90
N ARG A 927 -9.64 -14.58 16.39
CA ARG A 927 -9.20 -14.60 17.80
C ARG A 927 -8.42 -13.34 18.18
N VAL A 928 -7.53 -12.87 17.30
CA VAL A 928 -6.74 -11.64 17.51
C VAL A 928 -7.61 -10.38 17.45
N GLN A 929 -8.56 -10.29 16.51
CA GLN A 929 -9.46 -9.13 16.43
C GLN A 929 -10.40 -9.05 17.63
N ALA A 930 -10.86 -10.19 18.16
CA ALA A 930 -11.62 -10.23 19.40
C ALA A 930 -10.81 -9.69 20.59
N LEU A 931 -9.50 -9.99 20.67
CA LEU A 931 -8.61 -9.41 21.67
C LEU A 931 -8.48 -7.88 21.51
N ARG A 932 -8.28 -7.40 20.27
CA ARG A 932 -8.19 -5.96 20.00
C ARG A 932 -9.49 -5.25 20.36
N TYR A 933 -10.65 -5.83 20.05
CA TYR A 933 -11.94 -5.33 20.49
C TYR A 933 -12.04 -5.23 22.02
N LEU A 934 -11.60 -6.26 22.76
CA LEU A 934 -11.55 -6.23 24.22
C LEU A 934 -10.62 -5.14 24.74
N SER A 935 -9.45 -4.94 24.12
CA SER A 935 -8.51 -3.88 24.51
C SER A 935 -9.12 -2.49 24.39
N VAL A 936 -9.91 -2.25 23.34
CA VAL A 936 -10.64 -0.99 23.15
C VAL A 936 -11.76 -0.84 24.19
N ARG A 937 -12.57 -1.88 24.39
CA ARG A 937 -13.74 -1.86 25.29
C ARG A 937 -13.33 -1.69 26.75
N TRP A 938 -12.28 -2.37 27.18
CA TRP A 938 -11.77 -2.33 28.55
C TRP A 938 -10.72 -1.25 28.79
N GLY A 939 -10.22 -0.61 27.73
CA GLY A 939 -9.13 0.36 27.84
C GLY A 939 -7.79 -0.25 28.25
N THR A 940 -7.60 -1.55 27.99
CA THR A 940 -6.39 -2.29 28.35
C THR A 940 -5.28 -2.03 27.33
N ASP A 941 -4.09 -1.70 27.81
CA ASP A 941 -2.89 -1.64 26.97
C ASP A 941 -2.45 -3.08 26.58
N LEU A 942 -2.33 -3.34 25.28
CA LEU A 942 -1.90 -4.64 24.74
C LEU A 942 -0.49 -5.02 25.18
N SER A 943 0.37 -4.06 25.54
CA SER A 943 1.70 -4.34 26.12
C SER A 943 1.63 -5.06 27.47
N LYS A 944 0.49 -4.97 28.19
CA LYS A 944 0.22 -5.63 29.48
C LYS A 944 -0.46 -7.00 29.33
N VAL A 945 -0.65 -7.47 28.10
CA VAL A 945 -1.25 -8.76 27.79
C VAL A 945 -0.18 -9.84 27.67
N VAL A 946 -0.46 -11.01 28.25
CA VAL A 946 0.34 -12.21 28.13
C VAL A 946 -0.48 -13.28 27.40
N MET A 947 -0.02 -13.70 26.24
CA MET A 947 -0.67 -14.66 25.36
C MET A 947 -0.01 -16.04 25.51
N PHE A 948 -0.80 -17.08 25.74
CA PHE A 948 -0.36 -18.48 25.74
C PHE A 948 -0.85 -19.14 24.46
N VAL A 949 0.08 -19.58 23.61
CA VAL A 949 -0.21 -20.13 22.27
C VAL A 949 0.48 -21.49 22.13
N GLY A 950 -0.10 -22.42 21.35
CA GLY A 950 0.57 -23.67 21.02
C GLY A 950 1.67 -23.50 19.99
N GLU A 951 2.71 -24.34 20.04
CA GLU A 951 3.75 -24.39 18.99
C GLU A 951 3.14 -24.61 17.59
N LYS A 952 2.10 -25.45 17.56
CA LYS A 952 1.27 -25.78 16.40
C LYS A 952 -0.20 -25.58 16.76
N GLY A 953 -1.05 -25.41 15.76
CA GLY A 953 -2.47 -25.26 16.01
C GLY A 953 -3.33 -25.12 14.76
N ASP A 954 -4.43 -24.40 14.91
CA ASP A 954 -5.35 -24.05 13.83
C ASP A 954 -4.70 -23.05 12.87
N THR A 955 -5.31 -22.81 11.70
CA THR A 955 -4.69 -21.99 10.64
C THR A 955 -4.48 -20.52 11.00
N ASP A 956 -5.09 -20.01 12.08
CA ASP A 956 -4.88 -18.66 12.63
C ASP A 956 -3.82 -18.62 13.75
N ASN A 957 -3.11 -19.72 14.01
CA ASN A 957 -2.05 -19.78 15.02
C ASN A 957 -0.95 -18.75 14.77
N GLU A 958 -0.58 -18.51 13.50
CA GLU A 958 0.46 -17.55 13.14
C GLU A 958 0.11 -16.11 13.53
N ASP A 959 -1.18 -15.73 13.42
CA ASP A 959 -1.66 -14.39 13.74
C ASP A 959 -1.57 -14.07 15.25
N LEU A 960 -1.58 -15.09 16.11
CA LEU A 960 -1.57 -14.94 17.57
C LEU A 960 -0.16 -14.71 18.15
N LEU A 961 0.89 -14.95 17.36
CA LEU A 961 2.28 -14.98 17.86
C LEU A 961 2.89 -13.59 18.03
N ALA A 962 2.67 -12.70 17.07
CA ALA A 962 3.31 -11.39 17.00
C ALA A 962 2.36 -10.26 17.43
N GLY A 963 2.89 -9.23 18.07
CA GLY A 963 2.15 -8.09 18.60
C GLY A 963 2.91 -7.39 19.72
N LEU A 964 2.27 -6.39 20.34
CA LEU A 964 2.82 -5.74 21.54
C LEU A 964 2.71 -6.64 22.79
N HIS A 965 1.79 -7.61 22.78
CA HIS A 965 1.66 -8.58 23.85
C HIS A 965 2.89 -9.48 23.97
N LYS A 966 3.09 -10.04 25.16
CA LYS A 966 4.12 -11.07 25.39
C LYS A 966 3.53 -12.44 25.09
N THR A 967 4.23 -13.26 24.32
CA THR A 967 3.75 -14.57 23.86
C THR A 967 4.60 -15.69 24.46
N LEU A 968 3.94 -16.63 25.14
CA LEU A 968 4.52 -17.88 25.61
C LEU A 968 4.04 -19.01 24.69
N VAL A 969 4.98 -19.64 23.99
CA VAL A 969 4.71 -20.75 23.08
C VAL A 969 4.85 -22.06 23.85
N LEU A 970 3.74 -22.77 24.01
CA LEU A 970 3.65 -24.04 24.72
C LEU A 970 3.98 -25.20 23.77
N ARG A 971 5.05 -25.93 24.07
CA ARG A 971 5.48 -27.07 23.24
C ARG A 971 4.59 -28.29 23.44
N GLY A 972 4.32 -29.04 22.38
CA GLY A 972 3.60 -30.33 22.48
C GLY A 972 2.10 -30.25 22.73
N SER A 973 1.48 -29.06 22.60
CA SER A 973 0.03 -28.88 22.86
C SER A 973 -0.85 -29.69 21.91
N VAL A 974 -0.37 -29.87 20.67
CA VAL A 974 -0.96 -30.72 19.63
C VAL A 974 0.16 -31.39 18.82
N GLU A 975 -0.06 -32.64 18.40
CA GLU A 975 0.90 -33.39 17.58
C GLU A 975 0.84 -32.96 16.10
N TYR A 976 -0.38 -32.79 15.57
CA TYR A 976 -0.68 -32.43 14.18
C TYR A 976 -1.55 -31.16 14.09
N GLY A 977 -0.97 -30.04 13.67
CA GLY A 977 -1.71 -28.79 13.43
C GLY A 977 -2.40 -28.72 12.05
N SER A 978 -3.36 -27.80 11.92
CA SER A 978 -4.07 -27.50 10.67
C SER A 978 -3.28 -26.56 9.72
N GLU A 979 -2.16 -26.02 10.19
CA GLU A 979 -1.27 -25.06 9.50
C GLU A 979 -0.80 -25.50 8.10
N LYS A 980 -0.75 -26.81 7.80
CA LYS A 980 -0.42 -27.32 6.45
C LYS A 980 -1.41 -26.87 5.36
N LEU A 981 -2.64 -26.51 5.75
CA LEU A 981 -3.67 -26.01 4.83
C LEU A 981 -3.76 -24.48 4.79
N LEU A 982 -2.87 -23.75 5.48
CA LEU A 982 -2.86 -22.29 5.48
C LEU A 982 -2.34 -21.75 4.13
N HIS A 983 -1.03 -21.87 3.90
CA HIS A 983 -0.36 -21.31 2.72
C HIS A 983 -0.26 -22.30 1.57
N SER A 984 -0.42 -21.83 0.33
CA SER A 984 -0.07 -22.61 -0.87
C SER A 984 1.45 -22.81 -1.00
N GLU A 985 1.90 -23.79 -1.81
CA GLU A 985 3.34 -23.98 -2.08
C GLU A 985 3.99 -22.75 -2.71
N ASP A 986 3.20 -21.98 -3.47
CA ASP A 986 3.58 -20.70 -4.06
C ASP A 986 3.26 -19.49 -3.14
N GLY A 987 2.92 -19.71 -1.86
CA GLY A 987 2.55 -18.69 -0.87
C GLY A 987 3.74 -17.97 -0.24
N PHE A 988 3.46 -17.03 0.67
CA PHE A 988 4.49 -16.47 1.55
C PHE A 988 4.78 -17.42 2.72
N ARG A 989 5.93 -17.23 3.38
CA ARG A 989 6.39 -18.10 4.47
C ARG A 989 6.00 -17.52 5.82
N ARG A 990 5.93 -18.36 6.85
CA ARG A 990 5.73 -17.93 8.25
C ARG A 990 6.71 -16.84 8.69
N ASP A 991 7.97 -16.93 8.26
CA ASP A 991 9.01 -15.92 8.54
C ASP A 991 8.71 -14.53 7.94
N ASP A 992 7.79 -14.44 6.97
CA ASP A 992 7.36 -13.17 6.39
C ASP A 992 6.29 -12.48 7.26
N VAL A 993 5.75 -13.16 8.28
CA VAL A 993 4.67 -12.66 9.15
C VAL A 993 5.05 -12.66 10.62
N VAL A 994 5.89 -13.62 11.04
CA VAL A 994 6.34 -13.77 12.42
C VAL A 994 7.84 -13.50 12.49
N PRO A 995 8.29 -12.57 13.34
CA PRO A 995 9.72 -12.28 13.50
C PRO A 995 10.45 -13.49 14.11
N GLN A 996 11.60 -13.86 13.54
CA GLN A 996 12.41 -15.00 14.02
C GLN A 996 12.97 -14.77 15.43
N ASP A 997 13.46 -13.55 15.71
CA ASP A 997 14.07 -13.16 16.97
C ASP A 997 13.28 -12.03 17.64
N SER A 998 12.12 -12.35 18.22
CA SER A 998 11.31 -11.36 18.95
C SER A 998 11.59 -11.38 20.45
N PRO A 999 11.86 -10.21 21.09
CA PRO A 999 11.96 -10.13 22.54
C PRO A 999 10.60 -10.30 23.26
N ASN A 1000 9.51 -10.41 22.51
CA ASN A 1000 8.17 -10.64 23.05
C ASN A 1000 7.78 -12.11 23.05
N ILE A 1001 8.51 -13.00 22.37
CA ILE A 1001 8.14 -14.41 22.21
C ILE A 1001 9.14 -15.29 22.97
N ALA A 1002 8.65 -16.19 23.83
CA ALA A 1002 9.46 -17.20 24.51
C ALA A 1002 8.84 -18.59 24.41
N LEU A 1003 9.67 -19.62 24.35
CA LEU A 1003 9.25 -21.03 24.31
C LEU A 1003 9.22 -21.60 25.74
N VAL A 1004 8.17 -22.37 26.05
CA VAL A 1004 8.03 -23.12 27.30
C VAL A 1004 8.14 -24.62 27.00
N GLU A 1005 9.15 -25.27 27.56
CA GLU A 1005 9.44 -26.70 27.31
C GLU A 1005 8.51 -27.66 28.06
N SER A 1006 7.98 -27.27 29.22
CA SER A 1006 7.14 -28.12 30.07
C SER A 1006 5.96 -27.35 30.65
N TYR A 1007 4.81 -28.03 30.82
CA TYR A 1007 3.60 -27.41 31.38
C TYR A 1007 3.64 -27.20 32.89
N GLN A 1008 4.77 -27.43 33.55
CA GLN A 1008 4.83 -27.26 34.99
C GLN A 1008 4.68 -25.77 35.37
N PRO A 1009 3.91 -25.43 36.42
CA PRO A 1009 3.69 -24.05 36.83
C PRO A 1009 4.98 -23.26 37.09
N HIS A 1010 6.05 -23.93 37.54
CA HIS A 1010 7.34 -23.30 37.80
C HIS A 1010 8.06 -22.88 36.52
N ASP A 1011 7.99 -23.68 35.45
CA ASP A 1011 8.59 -23.38 34.16
C ASP A 1011 7.89 -22.20 33.48
N ILE A 1012 6.55 -22.18 33.58
CA ILE A 1012 5.75 -21.05 33.11
C ILE A 1012 6.14 -19.78 33.89
N SER A 1013 6.22 -19.86 35.22
CA SER A 1013 6.62 -18.72 36.05
C SER A 1013 8.03 -18.21 35.72
N ALA A 1014 9.00 -19.12 35.55
CA ALA A 1014 10.37 -18.77 35.18
C ALA A 1014 10.44 -18.08 33.81
N THR A 1015 9.63 -18.55 32.85
CA THR A 1015 9.55 -17.95 31.51
C THR A 1015 8.91 -16.56 31.54
N LEU A 1016 7.88 -16.36 32.38
CA LEU A 1016 7.29 -15.04 32.61
C LEU A 1016 8.34 -14.06 33.16
N GLU A 1017 9.15 -14.49 34.14
CA GLU A 1017 10.25 -13.68 34.68
C GLU A 1017 11.31 -13.35 33.61
N ALA A 1018 11.66 -14.31 32.76
CA ALA A 1018 12.60 -14.10 31.66
C ALA A 1018 12.12 -13.05 30.65
N LEU A 1019 10.82 -12.99 30.39
CA LEU A 1019 10.17 -11.95 29.58
C LEU A 1019 10.03 -10.59 30.32
N ARG A 1020 10.65 -10.46 31.49
CA ARG A 1020 10.58 -9.30 32.40
C ARG A 1020 9.18 -9.02 32.92
N ILE A 1021 8.32 -10.04 32.93
CA ILE A 1021 6.97 -9.97 33.47
C ILE A 1021 7.08 -10.28 34.97
N LYS A 1022 7.58 -9.33 35.76
CA LYS A 1022 7.74 -9.50 37.22
C LYS A 1022 6.43 -9.28 37.94
N GLY A 1023 6.15 -10.15 38.92
CA GLY A 1023 5.30 -9.84 40.06
C GLY A 1023 5.97 -8.85 40.99
N LEU A 1024 5.17 -8.06 41.71
CA LEU A 1024 5.66 -7.16 42.75
C LEU A 1024 6.43 -7.91 43.84
#